data_AF-A0AAN8D7V0-F1
#
_entry.id   AF-A0AAN8D7V0-F1
#
_cell.length_a   1.000
_cell.length_b   1.000
_cell.length_c   1.000
_cell.angle_alpha   90.00
_cell.angle_beta   90.00
_cell.angle_gamma   90.00
#
_symmetry.space_group_name_H-M   'P 1'
#
loop_
_entity.id
_entity.type
_entity.pdbx_description
1 polymer ?
#
loop_
_entity_poly.entity_id
_entity_poly.type
_entity_poly.pdbx_seq_one_letter_code
_entity_poly.pdbx_strand_id
1 'polypeptide(L)'
;MAGLRRVNGKISGINPTVSCSRLSQVQSLLCEAGTVPDGILCSLGIDSRYNEGCTELAKFLFYGLYGRNHLNLENALEDFPEEMLDDVILLIKADCVHLYCNPMNYSYLLPYVSHWRNLQLYCMTKAEYEDEEAAEEFKISSFVTMVQDCYRIGVPFSSQGHIQNFDMFMLEKWPLIQAFALEGIGGGSFFTMKYKIMDMSEKLWQVYNRLDPVSIDHLLIEDLVNFEKQWSGFFSSMDLESHLSILELSEAQAGESFRTYYSHGLISSNITDKSKSQQPFVLFGKHSSLEDLESYSFNFPSESHQVRNTGPPGSTARHMVLQCVAPKGPLACSRTYFFGTTHTPYLGNQNTKQKKTEVLLLSQVYSAAVQAVLSGIKCFSCTSSTSKAKDVAENTFLLTLDTMNLNQYRSYLRSKCEFSIQAVNNQGRIVPLTDEKSRYLVKTASMTVQDITDLQWGGGDLGSVVFSESFLESSINIQQKDGTVSSDSCYTVLTTTVPRYACWLMESDVKQSKEAQLLAKKEEATCLGTALTVADAAYVFSSSLLSSPEEGKIIFFSEGLLFVHSQYGSITLSKDHISTIKFYDPDSSAVASLLVEYKSSLLPHLPFPLHSADRCLVFALQPRSKSHRAFYSKVLSVWQNSKSELPLQMVDQKQLTWNQKNMHSRLQKLHDSQEPPVAKRRGSLKTSYSQLPEQDMFLQHFALSSIGQEPILYDHLGVLFPSAELRNPVSSLGDKVVVTIITGLPGSHKERLCNYLVQLNKERGRWVVYKPDPDSFDSFSASHLQQYLSGFLESQRGPGGKPRLLVLSPGYTDVLDVVQAVLFHPDPVVQACFTIGAVTACVDPLASCVEHRFTFPKLLEQCSQGIASTVVFTGLTAEQKHPLMKHVQQLVRSANPTAAFILAERGAVTRNEDVHLILSESSFNEPQMLRARYVLYPGWCKGRFFSGSGSLVLTQQRVAFNRPLERPLFVTRCKGLKSSLRLTPFRGNVYNVWGKVRFSDSEQLMEVSYNTVSGSLSIVPLTPGPKDTETPCFLVSDGVGLTADGLKDWLRLCAKQRQTNKPKKTKSTLSPQEIKSIHMTRHLDPLPPGFFYNGYQYVDIFGEKMNFHPYMEAFIQEYITEANKEVEQFNRQLELQGQPDLFDP
;
A
#
# COMPACT_ATOMS: atom_id res chain seq x y z
N MET A 1 4.44 -5.57 5.74
CA MET A 1 4.50 -4.55 4.67
C MET A 1 4.38 -5.13 3.27
N ALA A 2 4.20 -6.46 3.10
CA ALA A 2 3.80 -7.07 1.83
C ALA A 2 2.50 -6.44 1.29
N GLY A 3 2.30 -6.45 -0.03
CA GLY A 3 1.11 -5.88 -0.69
C GLY A 3 -0.16 -6.63 -0.30
N LEU A 4 -0.05 -7.95 -0.15
CA LEU A 4 -1.09 -8.85 0.33
C LEU A 4 -0.71 -9.38 1.71
N ARG A 5 -1.56 -9.18 2.73
CA ARG A 5 -1.38 -9.87 4.02
C ARG A 5 -1.65 -11.34 3.80
N ARG A 6 -0.72 -12.22 4.16
CA ARG A 6 -0.93 -13.68 4.18
C ARG A 6 -0.92 -14.18 5.61
N VAL A 7 -1.97 -14.90 6.00
CA VAL A 7 -2.03 -15.64 7.28
C VAL A 7 -2.24 -17.09 6.92
N ASN A 8 -1.30 -17.96 7.31
CA ASN A 8 -1.33 -19.41 7.00
C ASN A 8 -1.45 -19.72 5.50
N GLY A 9 -0.71 -19.01 4.65
CA GLY A 9 -0.70 -19.25 3.19
C GLY A 9 -1.94 -18.74 2.43
N LYS A 10 -2.98 -18.24 3.12
CA LYS A 10 -4.15 -17.59 2.51
C LYS A 10 -4.02 -16.08 2.56
N ILE A 11 -4.43 -15.39 1.50
CA ILE A 11 -4.53 -13.92 1.46
C ILE A 11 -5.56 -13.49 2.51
N SER A 12 -5.11 -12.88 3.61
CA SER A 12 -5.90 -12.47 4.76
C SER A 12 -6.31 -10.99 4.73
N GLY A 13 -5.87 -10.21 3.73
CA GLY A 13 -6.28 -8.80 3.57
C GLY A 13 -5.37 -7.96 2.68
N ILE A 14 -5.89 -6.82 2.23
CA ILE A 14 -5.17 -5.81 1.46
C ILE A 14 -4.34 -4.94 2.39
N ASN A 15 -3.12 -4.61 1.99
CA ASN A 15 -2.31 -3.65 2.72
C ASN A 15 -2.78 -2.22 2.37
N PRO A 16 -3.40 -1.47 3.30
CA PRO A 16 -3.94 -0.13 3.04
C PRO A 16 -2.92 0.83 2.46
N THR A 17 -1.68 0.65 2.90
CA THR A 17 -0.55 1.50 2.57
C THR A 17 -0.24 1.54 1.08
N VAL A 18 -0.28 0.36 0.44
CA VAL A 18 0.06 0.25 -0.97
C VAL A 18 -1.07 0.85 -1.81
N SER A 19 -2.32 0.73 -1.35
CA SER A 19 -3.49 1.31 -2.00
C SER A 19 -3.42 2.84 -1.99
N CYS A 20 -3.16 3.44 -0.83
CA CYS A 20 -2.95 4.89 -0.71
C CYS A 20 -1.75 5.37 -1.54
N SER A 21 -0.65 4.60 -1.58
CA SER A 21 0.52 4.93 -2.39
C SER A 21 0.22 4.92 -3.88
N ARG A 22 -0.48 3.88 -4.39
CA ARG A 22 -0.90 3.80 -5.80
C ARG A 22 -1.80 4.96 -6.18
N LEU A 23 -2.79 5.27 -5.34
CA LEU A 23 -3.65 6.44 -5.54
C LEU A 23 -2.84 7.73 -5.58
N SER A 24 -1.93 7.93 -4.61
CA SER A 24 -1.11 9.15 -4.52
C SER A 24 -0.22 9.35 -5.77
N GLN A 25 0.30 8.26 -6.34
CA GLN A 25 1.07 8.31 -7.59
C GLN A 25 0.19 8.75 -8.78
N VAL A 26 -1.05 8.26 -8.86
CA VAL A 26 -2.01 8.72 -9.88
C VAL A 26 -2.38 10.19 -9.65
N GLN A 27 -2.65 10.60 -8.41
CA GLN A 27 -2.95 11.99 -8.05
C GLN A 27 -1.78 12.93 -8.33
N SER A 28 -0.53 12.46 -8.22
CA SER A 28 0.65 13.29 -8.50
C SER A 28 0.70 13.78 -9.95
N LEU A 29 0.09 13.05 -10.89
CA LEU A 29 -0.04 13.45 -12.30
C LEU A 29 -0.95 14.68 -12.48
N LEU A 30 -1.77 15.00 -11.48
CA LEU A 30 -2.70 16.15 -11.49
C LEU A 30 -2.08 17.40 -10.86
N CYS A 31 -0.97 17.27 -10.15
CA CYS A 31 -0.29 18.36 -9.44
C CYS A 31 0.85 19.02 -10.24
N GLU A 32 1.16 18.54 -11.45
CA GLU A 32 2.24 19.07 -12.30
C GLU A 32 1.88 20.45 -12.88
N ALA A 33 2.83 21.39 -12.91
CA ALA A 33 2.62 22.72 -13.49
C ALA A 33 2.40 22.63 -15.02
N GLY A 34 1.17 22.90 -15.50
CA GLY A 34 0.85 22.89 -16.93
C GLY A 34 -0.66 22.81 -17.25
N THR A 35 -1.00 22.38 -18.46
CA THR A 35 -2.39 22.04 -18.84
C THR A 35 -2.77 20.66 -18.30
N VAL A 36 -2.80 20.50 -16.99
CA VAL A 36 -3.26 19.27 -16.32
C VAL A 36 -4.80 19.22 -16.25
N PRO A 37 -5.40 18.03 -16.24
CA PRO A 37 -6.82 17.87 -15.97
C PRO A 37 -7.12 18.07 -14.48
N ASP A 38 -8.36 18.47 -14.17
CA ASP A 38 -8.82 18.66 -12.80
C ASP A 38 -9.11 17.31 -12.10
N GLY A 39 -9.36 16.26 -12.89
CA GLY A 39 -9.48 14.89 -12.42
C GLY A 39 -9.37 13.86 -13.54
N ILE A 40 -9.12 12.60 -13.16
CA ILE A 40 -9.08 11.44 -14.06
C ILE A 40 -10.37 10.65 -13.88
N LEU A 41 -11.16 10.54 -14.95
CA LEU A 41 -12.40 9.77 -15.00
C LEU A 41 -12.11 8.34 -15.47
N CYS A 42 -12.54 7.36 -14.69
CA CYS A 42 -12.44 5.94 -14.97
C CYS A 42 -13.80 5.29 -14.74
N SER A 43 -14.45 4.85 -15.81
CA SER A 43 -15.71 4.12 -15.78
C SER A 43 -15.49 2.71 -16.29
N LEU A 44 -15.97 1.71 -15.56
CA LEU A 44 -15.82 0.30 -15.91
C LEU A 44 -17.06 -0.24 -16.64
N GLY A 45 -16.94 -1.44 -17.21
CA GLY A 45 -18.05 -2.17 -17.81
C GLY A 45 -18.70 -1.52 -19.02
N ILE A 46 -20.00 -1.77 -19.17
CA ILE A 46 -20.81 -1.31 -20.29
C ILE A 46 -20.87 0.22 -20.40
N ASP A 47 -20.78 0.94 -19.27
CA ASP A 47 -20.88 2.40 -19.19
C ASP A 47 -19.76 3.12 -19.94
N SER A 48 -18.59 2.48 -20.10
CA SER A 48 -17.48 2.94 -20.94
C SER A 48 -17.30 2.15 -22.23
N ARG A 49 -18.26 1.29 -22.59
CA ARG A 49 -18.15 0.28 -23.66
C ARG A 49 -16.93 -0.63 -23.47
N TYR A 50 -16.68 -1.07 -22.24
CA TYR A 50 -15.58 -1.94 -21.85
C TYR A 50 -14.21 -1.36 -22.21
N ASN A 51 -14.01 -0.07 -21.95
CA ASN A 51 -12.75 0.60 -22.28
C ASN A 51 -11.57 -0.05 -21.53
N GLU A 52 -10.57 -0.52 -22.28
CA GLU A 52 -9.44 -1.26 -21.71
C GLU A 52 -8.51 -0.39 -20.86
N GLY A 53 -8.39 0.91 -21.16
CA GLY A 53 -7.54 1.83 -20.39
C GLY A 53 -8.13 2.10 -19.00
N CYS A 54 -9.44 2.29 -18.90
CA CYS A 54 -10.15 2.34 -17.61
C CYS A 54 -9.94 1.04 -16.81
N THR A 55 -10.11 -0.11 -17.48
CA THR A 55 -9.89 -1.42 -16.86
C THR A 55 -8.44 -1.61 -16.38
N GLU A 56 -7.45 -1.10 -17.11
CA GLU A 56 -6.04 -1.12 -16.70
C GLU A 56 -5.78 -0.27 -15.44
N LEU A 57 -6.37 0.93 -15.37
CA LEU A 57 -6.30 1.78 -14.18
C LEU A 57 -6.95 1.11 -12.96
N ALA A 58 -8.11 0.48 -13.13
CA ALA A 58 -8.77 -0.26 -12.07
C ALA A 58 -7.96 -1.49 -11.63
N LYS A 59 -7.37 -2.25 -12.55
CA LYS A 59 -6.44 -3.35 -12.21
C LYS A 59 -5.27 -2.83 -11.37
N PHE A 60 -4.71 -1.68 -11.71
CA PHE A 60 -3.65 -1.07 -10.91
C PHE A 60 -4.14 -0.68 -9.51
N LEU A 61 -5.23 0.07 -9.37
CA LEU A 61 -5.71 0.52 -8.05
C LEU A 61 -6.20 -0.62 -7.15
N PHE A 62 -6.82 -1.65 -7.73
CA PHE A 62 -7.47 -2.76 -7.01
C PHE A 62 -6.69 -4.08 -7.06
N TYR A 63 -5.37 -4.01 -7.23
CA TYR A 63 -4.43 -5.13 -7.14
C TYR A 63 -4.78 -6.32 -8.04
N GLY A 64 -5.26 -6.03 -9.25
CA GLY A 64 -5.64 -7.03 -10.25
C GLY A 64 -7.04 -7.61 -10.09
N LEU A 65 -7.90 -7.05 -9.22
CA LEU A 65 -9.30 -7.50 -9.05
C LEU A 65 -10.06 -7.61 -10.38
N TYR A 66 -9.84 -6.65 -11.29
CA TYR A 66 -10.46 -6.59 -12.62
C TYR A 66 -9.62 -7.29 -13.71
N GLY A 67 -8.80 -8.28 -13.32
CA GLY A 67 -7.87 -9.05 -14.17
C GLY A 67 -8.51 -10.25 -14.86
N ARG A 68 -8.28 -10.45 -16.17
CA ARG A 68 -8.79 -11.62 -16.93
C ARG A 68 -8.17 -12.98 -16.55
N ASN A 69 -7.11 -13.01 -15.73
CA ASN A 69 -6.41 -14.24 -15.33
C ASN A 69 -6.66 -14.57 -13.85
N HIS A 70 -7.82 -15.14 -13.52
CA HIS A 70 -8.15 -15.64 -12.19
C HIS A 70 -7.46 -16.98 -11.86
N LEU A 71 -6.12 -17.05 -11.93
CA LEU A 71 -5.40 -18.27 -11.55
C LEU A 71 -5.08 -18.35 -10.04
N ASN A 72 -5.27 -17.27 -9.27
CA ASN A 72 -4.84 -17.20 -7.87
C ASN A 72 -5.92 -16.76 -6.86
N LEU A 73 -7.18 -16.60 -7.29
CA LEU A 73 -8.32 -16.36 -6.39
C LEU A 73 -9.33 -17.51 -6.43
N GLU A 74 -8.82 -18.74 -6.54
CA GLU A 74 -9.64 -19.95 -6.35
C GLU A 74 -10.33 -19.87 -4.98
N ASN A 75 -11.66 -20.00 -5.01
CA ASN A 75 -12.60 -20.19 -3.88
C ASN A 75 -13.40 -18.97 -3.34
N ALA A 76 -13.32 -17.75 -3.90
CA ALA A 76 -14.14 -16.63 -3.38
C ALA A 76 -15.02 -15.87 -4.39
N LEU A 77 -14.76 -15.96 -5.69
CA LEU A 77 -15.46 -15.17 -6.72
C LEU A 77 -16.24 -16.02 -7.75
N GLU A 78 -16.29 -17.35 -7.60
CA GLU A 78 -16.94 -18.25 -8.58
C GLU A 78 -18.48 -18.05 -8.69
N ASP A 79 -19.11 -17.28 -7.80
CA ASP A 79 -20.56 -17.13 -7.72
C ASP A 79 -21.12 -15.80 -8.31
N PHE A 80 -20.33 -14.92 -8.94
CA PHE A 80 -20.81 -13.59 -9.39
C PHE A 80 -20.62 -13.29 -10.89
N PRO A 81 -21.63 -12.71 -11.58
CA PRO A 81 -21.49 -12.21 -12.94
C PRO A 81 -20.50 -11.04 -13.00
N GLU A 82 -19.53 -11.10 -13.91
CA GLU A 82 -18.53 -10.05 -14.16
C GLU A 82 -19.18 -8.67 -14.44
N GLU A 83 -20.34 -8.68 -15.11
CA GLU A 83 -21.15 -7.49 -15.42
C GLU A 83 -21.60 -6.73 -14.17
N MET A 84 -21.87 -7.42 -13.06
CA MET A 84 -22.27 -6.76 -11.82
C MET A 84 -21.09 -6.12 -11.09
N LEU A 85 -19.87 -6.68 -11.21
CA LEU A 85 -18.64 -6.16 -10.59
C LEU A 85 -18.10 -4.89 -11.27
N ASP A 86 -18.45 -4.72 -12.54
CA ASP A 86 -17.97 -3.64 -13.40
C ASP A 86 -18.79 -2.33 -13.30
N ASP A 87 -19.92 -2.31 -12.59
CA ASP A 87 -20.72 -1.09 -12.35
C ASP A 87 -20.05 -0.17 -11.29
N VAL A 88 -18.98 0.49 -11.73
CA VAL A 88 -18.12 1.36 -10.91
C VAL A 88 -17.67 2.58 -11.70
N ILE A 89 -17.80 3.76 -11.09
CA ILE A 89 -17.31 5.03 -11.63
C ILE A 89 -16.37 5.66 -10.62
N LEU A 90 -15.16 5.98 -11.06
CA LEU A 90 -14.12 6.64 -10.30
C LEU A 90 -13.81 7.99 -10.92
N LEU A 91 -13.79 9.04 -10.10
CA LEU A 91 -13.20 10.33 -10.46
C LEU A 91 -12.13 10.69 -9.42
N ILE A 92 -10.87 10.60 -9.85
CA ILE A 92 -9.70 10.87 -9.01
C ILE A 92 -9.28 12.32 -9.22
N LYS A 93 -9.36 13.15 -8.17
CA LYS A 93 -8.88 14.55 -8.15
C LYS A 93 -7.59 14.64 -7.33
N ALA A 94 -6.93 15.80 -7.37
CA ALA A 94 -5.65 16.01 -6.68
C ALA A 94 -5.71 15.76 -5.16
N ASP A 95 -6.82 16.11 -4.51
CA ASP A 95 -6.99 16.04 -3.05
C ASP A 95 -8.17 15.18 -2.58
N CYS A 96 -9.02 14.69 -3.48
CA CYS A 96 -10.16 13.84 -3.15
C CYS A 96 -10.47 12.80 -4.23
N VAL A 97 -11.29 11.80 -3.87
CA VAL A 97 -11.72 10.74 -4.79
C VAL A 97 -13.22 10.57 -4.68
N HIS A 98 -13.91 10.62 -5.82
CA HIS A 98 -15.31 10.24 -5.90
C HIS A 98 -15.41 8.80 -6.43
N LEU A 99 -16.21 7.98 -5.76
CA LEU A 99 -16.45 6.59 -6.10
C LEU A 99 -17.94 6.31 -6.08
N TYR A 100 -18.50 5.96 -7.22
CA TYR A 100 -19.81 5.31 -7.32
C TYR A 100 -19.61 3.81 -7.41
N CYS A 101 -20.41 3.06 -6.65
CA CYS A 101 -20.49 1.61 -6.76
C CYS A 101 -21.87 1.12 -6.31
N ASN A 102 -22.33 0.01 -6.89
CA ASN A 102 -23.53 -0.65 -6.42
C ASN A 102 -23.34 -1.33 -5.04
N PRO A 103 -24.43 -1.65 -4.31
CA PRO A 103 -24.35 -2.27 -2.97
C PRO A 103 -23.73 -3.67 -2.93
N MET A 104 -23.60 -4.34 -4.09
CA MET A 104 -23.05 -5.68 -4.21
C MET A 104 -21.52 -5.64 -4.26
N ASN A 105 -20.98 -4.71 -5.07
CA ASN A 105 -19.54 -4.50 -5.23
C ASN A 105 -18.92 -3.81 -4.02
N TYR A 106 -19.74 -3.05 -3.28
CA TYR A 106 -19.32 -2.28 -2.12
C TYR A 106 -18.43 -3.07 -1.15
N SER A 107 -18.79 -4.31 -0.79
CA SER A 107 -18.00 -5.11 0.16
C SER A 107 -16.62 -5.53 -0.38
N TYR A 108 -16.48 -5.68 -1.69
CA TYR A 108 -15.22 -6.06 -2.34
C TYR A 108 -14.29 -4.88 -2.54
N LEU A 109 -14.84 -3.70 -2.83
CA LEU A 109 -14.07 -2.46 -3.00
C LEU A 109 -13.62 -1.86 -1.66
N LEU A 110 -14.43 -2.01 -0.62
CA LEU A 110 -14.20 -1.38 0.68
C LEU A 110 -12.79 -1.59 1.26
N PRO A 111 -12.18 -2.79 1.22
CA PRO A 111 -10.83 -3.00 1.74
C PRO A 111 -9.74 -2.21 0.99
N TYR A 112 -9.97 -1.87 -0.28
CA TYR A 112 -9.05 -1.08 -1.10
C TYR A 112 -9.21 0.43 -0.85
N VAL A 113 -10.46 0.90 -0.76
CA VAL A 113 -10.76 2.34 -0.83
C VAL A 113 -10.99 3.01 0.54
N SER A 114 -11.40 2.27 1.58
CA SER A 114 -11.78 2.84 2.89
C SER A 114 -10.69 3.67 3.58
N HIS A 115 -9.44 3.55 3.14
CA HIS A 115 -8.28 4.26 3.68
C HIS A 115 -7.90 5.49 2.85
N TRP A 116 -8.52 5.67 1.68
CA TRP A 116 -8.31 6.83 0.82
C TRP A 116 -8.85 8.07 1.52
N ARG A 117 -8.06 9.15 1.48
CA ARG A 117 -8.45 10.41 2.11
C ARG A 117 -9.38 11.19 1.20
N ASN A 118 -10.29 11.93 1.82
CA ASN A 118 -11.38 12.67 1.23
C ASN A 118 -12.19 11.81 0.24
N LEU A 119 -12.41 10.53 0.57
CA LEU A 119 -13.23 9.61 -0.21
C LEU A 119 -14.71 10.02 -0.13
N GLN A 120 -15.34 10.18 -1.28
CA GLN A 120 -16.78 10.38 -1.41
C GLN A 120 -17.41 9.14 -2.04
N LEU A 121 -18.21 8.43 -1.24
CA LEU A 121 -18.83 7.18 -1.63
C LEU A 121 -20.30 7.40 -2.01
N TYR A 122 -20.63 7.18 -3.27
CA TYR A 122 -21.98 7.20 -3.82
C TYR A 122 -22.46 5.76 -3.96
N CYS A 123 -23.19 5.28 -2.96
CA CYS A 123 -23.72 3.92 -2.93
C CYS A 123 -25.05 3.91 -2.20
N MET A 124 -26.09 3.41 -2.86
CA MET A 124 -27.41 3.21 -2.26
C MET A 124 -27.38 2.08 -1.21
N THR A 125 -28.45 1.94 -0.45
CA THR A 125 -28.66 0.73 0.35
C THR A 125 -29.16 -0.42 -0.53
N LYS A 126 -29.08 -1.66 -0.02
CA LYS A 126 -29.55 -2.83 -0.77
C LYS A 126 -31.04 -2.77 -1.08
N ALA A 127 -31.85 -2.22 -0.16
CA ALA A 127 -33.29 -2.10 -0.33
C ALA A 127 -33.67 -1.02 -1.35
N GLU A 128 -32.93 0.08 -1.40
CA GLU A 128 -33.18 1.16 -2.38
C GLU A 128 -32.75 0.75 -3.80
N TYR A 129 -31.75 -0.11 -3.92
CA TYR A 129 -31.23 -0.59 -5.21
C TYR A 129 -32.12 -1.66 -5.87
N GLU A 130 -33.13 -2.18 -5.19
CA GLU A 130 -34.12 -3.09 -5.80
C GLU A 130 -34.99 -2.37 -6.85
N ASP A 131 -35.07 -1.04 -6.79
CA ASP A 131 -35.71 -0.20 -7.79
C ASP A 131 -34.69 0.18 -8.88
N GLU A 132 -34.75 -0.50 -10.03
CA GLU A 132 -33.81 -0.31 -11.14
C GLU A 132 -33.87 1.11 -11.73
N GLU A 133 -35.05 1.72 -11.81
CA GLU A 133 -35.21 3.09 -12.35
C GLU A 133 -34.54 4.10 -11.40
N ALA A 134 -34.84 4.00 -10.10
CA ALA A 134 -34.22 4.86 -9.10
C ALA A 134 -32.69 4.66 -9.01
N ALA A 135 -32.21 3.43 -9.20
CA ALA A 135 -30.79 3.12 -9.21
C ALA A 135 -30.05 3.77 -10.39
N GLU A 136 -30.61 3.71 -11.60
CA GLU A 136 -30.03 4.36 -12.78
C GLU A 136 -30.08 5.89 -12.67
N GLU A 137 -31.18 6.48 -12.17
CA GLU A 137 -31.25 7.92 -11.89
C GLU A 137 -30.21 8.36 -10.84
N PHE A 138 -30.03 7.55 -9.79
CA PHE A 138 -29.03 7.81 -8.77
C PHE A 138 -27.59 7.74 -9.33
N LYS A 139 -27.30 6.80 -10.23
CA LYS A 139 -26.00 6.70 -10.91
C LYS A 139 -25.71 7.95 -11.75
N ILE A 140 -26.68 8.38 -12.57
CA ILE A 140 -26.53 9.56 -13.44
C ILE A 140 -26.36 10.83 -12.60
N SER A 141 -27.22 11.05 -11.59
CA SER A 141 -27.13 12.23 -10.72
C SER A 141 -25.83 12.25 -9.88
N SER A 142 -25.36 11.09 -9.44
CA SER A 142 -24.04 10.94 -8.81
C SER A 142 -22.94 11.36 -9.78
N PHE A 143 -22.94 10.85 -11.02
CA PHE A 143 -21.95 11.22 -12.03
C PHE A 143 -21.93 12.72 -12.32
N VAL A 144 -23.10 13.36 -12.50
CA VAL A 144 -23.22 14.82 -12.70
C VAL A 144 -22.58 15.59 -11.55
N THR A 145 -22.81 15.14 -10.31
CA THR A 145 -22.24 15.74 -9.10
C THR A 145 -20.72 15.62 -9.06
N MET A 146 -20.18 14.45 -9.42
CA MET A 146 -18.73 14.22 -9.41
C MET A 146 -17.97 15.22 -10.30
N VAL A 147 -18.50 15.47 -11.51
CA VAL A 147 -17.84 16.30 -12.53
C VAL A 147 -18.17 17.79 -12.44
N GLN A 148 -19.11 18.19 -11.57
CA GLN A 148 -19.66 19.56 -11.54
C GLN A 148 -18.61 20.66 -11.38
N ASP A 149 -17.57 20.41 -10.57
CA ASP A 149 -16.50 21.35 -10.28
C ASP A 149 -15.26 21.19 -11.18
N CYS A 150 -15.36 20.39 -12.24
CA CYS A 150 -14.28 20.18 -13.21
C CYS A 150 -14.46 21.06 -14.45
N TYR A 151 -13.35 21.45 -15.08
CA TYR A 151 -13.33 22.06 -16.41
C TYR A 151 -12.58 21.19 -17.42
N ARG A 152 -11.52 20.51 -16.99
CA ARG A 152 -10.70 19.58 -17.78
C ARG A 152 -10.74 18.20 -17.16
N ILE A 153 -11.07 17.18 -17.95
CA ILE A 153 -11.17 15.80 -17.48
C ILE A 153 -10.22 14.92 -18.27
N GLY A 154 -9.35 14.21 -17.56
CA GLY A 154 -8.45 13.22 -18.12
C GLY A 154 -9.13 11.85 -18.20
N VAL A 155 -8.89 11.10 -19.27
CA VAL A 155 -9.44 9.75 -19.44
C VAL A 155 -8.33 8.79 -19.88
N PRO A 156 -8.18 7.62 -19.26
CA PRO A 156 -7.29 6.57 -19.75
C PRO A 156 -7.97 5.86 -20.93
N PHE A 157 -7.82 6.40 -22.14
CA PHE A 157 -8.53 5.88 -23.31
C PHE A 157 -7.92 4.59 -23.86
N SER A 158 -6.61 4.42 -23.76
CA SER A 158 -5.83 3.33 -24.38
C SER A 158 -5.12 2.49 -23.33
N SER A 159 -4.98 1.18 -23.60
CA SER A 159 -4.21 0.25 -22.76
C SER A 159 -2.79 0.05 -23.30
N GLN A 160 -1.84 -0.34 -22.45
CA GLN A 160 -0.45 -0.62 -22.90
C GLN A 160 -0.37 -1.73 -23.97
N GLY A 161 -1.30 -2.69 -23.94
CA GLY A 161 -1.36 -3.81 -24.87
C GLY A 161 -2.11 -3.49 -26.17
N HIS A 162 -2.96 -2.46 -26.17
CA HIS A 162 -3.82 -2.09 -27.28
C HIS A 162 -3.92 -0.56 -27.41
N ILE A 163 -2.92 0.03 -28.06
CA ILE A 163 -2.86 1.48 -28.30
C ILE A 163 -3.94 1.87 -29.33
N GLN A 164 -4.88 2.71 -28.89
CA GLN A 164 -5.91 3.31 -29.75
C GLN A 164 -5.62 4.80 -29.96
N ASN A 165 -5.98 5.33 -31.12
CA ASN A 165 -5.96 6.77 -31.33
C ASN A 165 -7.09 7.41 -30.53
N PHE A 166 -6.76 8.44 -29.74
CA PHE A 166 -7.75 9.14 -28.94
C PHE A 166 -8.81 9.82 -29.83
N ASP A 167 -10.08 9.42 -29.66
CA ASP A 167 -11.22 9.99 -30.38
C ASP A 167 -12.30 10.45 -29.40
N MET A 168 -12.48 11.76 -29.32
CA MET A 168 -13.46 12.42 -28.47
C MET A 168 -14.91 12.05 -28.84
N PHE A 169 -15.19 11.77 -30.11
CA PHE A 169 -16.53 11.35 -30.55
C PHE A 169 -16.86 9.93 -30.14
N MET A 170 -15.85 9.07 -29.99
CA MET A 170 -16.05 7.72 -29.45
C MET A 170 -16.36 7.76 -27.95
N LEU A 171 -15.81 8.74 -27.23
CA LEU A 171 -16.15 8.98 -25.83
C LEU A 171 -17.59 9.48 -25.66
N GLU A 172 -18.07 10.38 -26.52
CA GLU A 172 -19.47 10.84 -26.48
C GLU A 172 -20.48 9.71 -26.76
N LYS A 173 -20.03 8.58 -27.29
CA LYS A 173 -20.86 7.37 -27.51
C LYS A 173 -20.94 6.46 -26.28
N TRP A 174 -20.18 6.73 -25.22
CA TRP A 174 -20.24 5.96 -23.98
C TRP A 174 -21.63 6.12 -23.34
N PRO A 175 -22.32 5.03 -22.95
CA PRO A 175 -23.66 5.12 -22.37
C PRO A 175 -23.78 6.10 -21.21
N LEU A 176 -22.82 6.11 -20.29
CA LEU A 176 -22.79 7.05 -19.16
C LEU A 176 -22.67 8.52 -19.61
N ILE A 177 -21.84 8.77 -20.63
CA ILE A 177 -21.64 10.11 -21.20
C ILE A 177 -22.89 10.56 -21.97
N GLN A 178 -23.57 9.65 -22.66
CA GLN A 178 -24.85 9.94 -23.31
C GLN A 178 -25.94 10.27 -22.29
N ALA A 179 -25.98 9.53 -21.17
CA ALA A 179 -26.92 9.77 -20.09
C ALA A 179 -26.72 11.16 -19.43
N PHE A 180 -25.49 11.68 -19.42
CA PHE A 180 -25.23 13.05 -18.97
C PHE A 180 -25.97 14.11 -19.80
N ALA A 181 -26.26 13.88 -21.08
CA ALA A 181 -26.95 14.84 -21.92
C ALA A 181 -28.48 14.87 -21.70
N LEU A 182 -29.04 13.96 -20.91
CA LEU A 182 -30.49 13.89 -20.64
C LEU A 182 -30.98 15.16 -19.91
N GLU A 183 -32.09 15.72 -20.39
CA GLU A 183 -32.76 16.86 -19.74
C GLU A 183 -33.46 16.42 -18.45
N GLY A 184 -33.35 17.22 -17.38
CA GLY A 184 -33.97 16.96 -16.08
C GLY A 184 -33.03 16.29 -15.06
N ILE A 185 -32.52 15.09 -15.39
CA ILE A 185 -31.67 14.28 -14.48
C ILE A 185 -30.17 14.49 -14.79
N GLY A 186 -29.83 14.70 -16.06
CA GLY A 186 -28.47 14.92 -16.53
C GLY A 186 -28.00 16.38 -16.47
N GLY A 187 -26.84 16.65 -17.05
CA GLY A 187 -26.26 17.98 -17.19
C GLY A 187 -26.92 18.86 -18.27
N GLY A 188 -27.84 18.31 -19.08
CA GLY A 188 -28.64 19.05 -20.08
C GLY A 188 -27.85 19.55 -21.30
N SER A 189 -26.63 19.06 -21.51
CA SER A 189 -25.79 19.38 -22.68
C SER A 189 -24.84 18.23 -22.99
N PHE A 190 -24.33 18.16 -24.22
CA PHE A 190 -23.24 17.22 -24.56
C PHE A 190 -22.04 17.41 -23.63
N PHE A 191 -21.41 16.30 -23.24
CA PHE A 191 -20.37 16.30 -22.22
C PHE A 191 -19.11 17.03 -22.71
N THR A 192 -18.71 16.76 -23.95
CA THR A 192 -17.55 17.38 -24.61
C THR A 192 -17.73 18.86 -24.97
N MET A 193 -18.97 19.37 -24.94
CA MET A 193 -19.22 20.81 -25.04
C MET A 193 -18.99 21.55 -23.72
N LYS A 194 -19.22 20.87 -22.59
CA LYS A 194 -19.09 21.46 -21.25
C LYS A 194 -17.68 21.29 -20.68
N TYR A 195 -17.06 20.14 -20.89
CA TYR A 195 -15.75 19.79 -20.34
C TYR A 195 -14.72 19.53 -21.44
N LYS A 196 -13.48 19.98 -21.22
CA LYS A 196 -12.36 19.71 -22.11
C LYS A 196 -11.73 18.35 -21.77
N ILE A 197 -11.78 17.41 -22.70
CA ILE A 197 -11.26 16.05 -22.47
C ILE A 197 -9.80 15.94 -22.91
N MET A 198 -9.03 15.16 -22.15
CA MET A 198 -7.61 14.89 -22.40
C MET A 198 -7.31 13.40 -22.25
N ASP A 199 -6.45 12.86 -23.11
CA ASP A 199 -5.94 11.49 -22.93
C ASP A 199 -4.84 11.46 -21.86
N MET A 200 -4.97 10.54 -20.90
CA MET A 200 -4.01 10.33 -19.81
C MET A 200 -3.26 9.00 -19.89
N SER A 201 -3.50 8.21 -20.94
CA SER A 201 -2.99 6.84 -21.08
C SER A 201 -1.47 6.76 -20.93
N GLU A 202 -0.71 7.53 -21.71
CA GLU A 202 0.77 7.50 -21.67
C GLU A 202 1.35 7.90 -20.31
N LYS A 203 0.76 8.89 -19.65
CA LYS A 203 1.20 9.34 -18.32
C LYS A 203 0.95 8.25 -17.27
N LEU A 204 -0.21 7.59 -17.35
CA LEU A 204 -0.56 6.50 -16.45
C LEU A 204 0.32 5.27 -16.66
N TRP A 205 0.69 4.95 -17.90
CA TRP A 205 1.63 3.85 -18.19
C TRP A 205 2.98 4.01 -17.49
N GLN A 206 3.44 5.24 -17.32
CA GLN A 206 4.67 5.53 -16.56
C GLN A 206 4.51 5.22 -15.07
N VAL A 207 3.31 5.38 -14.52
CA VAL A 207 2.98 4.99 -13.14
C VAL A 207 2.92 3.46 -13.02
N TYR A 208 2.28 2.77 -13.97
CA TYR A 208 2.12 1.30 -13.93
C TYR A 208 3.46 0.55 -14.02
N ASN A 209 4.43 1.12 -14.74
CA ASN A 209 5.76 0.51 -14.93
C ASN A 209 6.65 0.58 -13.67
N ARG A 210 6.28 1.40 -12.67
CA ARG A 210 7.02 1.52 -11.41
C ARG A 210 6.75 0.29 -10.54
N LEU A 211 7.79 -0.42 -10.09
CA LEU A 211 7.58 -1.49 -9.12
C LEU A 211 7.18 -0.93 -7.77
N ASP A 212 6.16 -1.53 -7.19
CA ASP A 212 5.70 -1.32 -5.83
C ASP A 212 5.59 -2.69 -5.12
N PRO A 213 5.23 -2.75 -3.83
CA PRO A 213 5.20 -4.03 -3.12
C PRO A 213 4.24 -5.06 -3.72
N VAL A 214 3.14 -4.65 -4.36
CA VAL A 214 2.20 -5.59 -4.99
C VAL A 214 2.76 -6.08 -6.32
N SER A 215 3.38 -5.20 -7.12
CA SER A 215 4.03 -5.59 -8.37
C SER A 215 5.24 -6.49 -8.12
N ILE A 216 6.00 -6.27 -7.04
CA ILE A 216 7.08 -7.18 -6.62
C ILE A 216 6.52 -8.52 -6.16
N ASP A 217 5.43 -8.54 -5.38
CA ASP A 217 4.79 -9.79 -4.97
C ASP A 217 4.42 -10.62 -6.22
N HIS A 218 3.82 -10.00 -7.25
CA HIS A 218 3.50 -10.67 -8.51
C HIS A 218 4.76 -11.15 -9.25
N LEU A 219 5.78 -10.30 -9.40
CA LEU A 219 7.07 -10.65 -10.02
C LEU A 219 7.71 -11.86 -9.33
N LEU A 220 7.66 -11.95 -8.00
CA LEU A 220 8.26 -13.04 -7.22
C LEU A 220 7.43 -14.34 -7.26
N ILE A 221 6.09 -14.25 -7.31
CA ILE A 221 5.19 -15.41 -7.23
C ILE A 221 4.95 -16.05 -8.60
N GLU A 222 4.93 -15.25 -9.67
CA GLU A 222 4.54 -15.71 -11.00
C GLU A 222 5.72 -15.65 -11.97
N ASP A 223 6.29 -14.47 -12.20
CA ASP A 223 7.31 -14.28 -13.25
C ASP A 223 8.62 -14.99 -12.93
N LEU A 224 9.15 -14.79 -11.71
CA LEU A 224 10.39 -15.41 -11.26
C LEU A 224 10.28 -16.93 -11.24
N VAL A 225 9.12 -17.45 -10.83
CA VAL A 225 8.81 -18.87 -10.84
C VAL A 225 8.83 -19.45 -12.24
N ASN A 226 8.14 -18.80 -13.17
CA ASN A 226 8.08 -19.23 -14.57
C ASN A 226 9.46 -19.15 -15.23
N PHE A 227 10.25 -18.13 -14.89
CA PHE A 227 11.62 -17.95 -15.35
C PHE A 227 12.54 -19.05 -14.81
N GLU A 228 12.51 -19.32 -13.50
CA GLU A 228 13.27 -20.38 -12.83
C GLU A 228 12.94 -21.77 -13.39
N LYS A 229 11.66 -22.03 -13.70
CA LYS A 229 11.23 -23.28 -14.32
C LYS A 229 11.93 -23.56 -15.66
N GLN A 230 12.32 -22.53 -16.42
CA GLN A 230 13.06 -22.72 -17.67
C GLN A 230 14.49 -23.19 -17.42
N TRP A 231 15.15 -22.65 -16.39
CA TRP A 231 16.45 -23.13 -15.95
C TRP A 231 16.38 -24.57 -15.46
N SER A 232 15.32 -24.93 -14.73
CA SER A 232 15.02 -26.32 -14.40
C SER A 232 14.91 -27.20 -15.65
N GLY A 233 14.10 -26.79 -16.63
CA GLY A 233 13.95 -27.51 -17.90
C GLY A 233 15.29 -27.74 -18.61
N PHE A 234 16.10 -26.68 -18.72
CA PHE A 234 17.46 -26.74 -19.27
C PHE A 234 18.32 -27.77 -18.56
N PHE A 235 18.42 -27.67 -17.24
CA PHE A 235 19.27 -28.57 -16.48
C PHE A 235 18.79 -30.03 -16.49
N SER A 236 17.47 -30.25 -16.46
CA SER A 236 16.88 -31.59 -16.58
C SER A 236 17.24 -32.24 -17.91
N SER A 237 17.24 -31.46 -19.00
CA SER A 237 17.68 -31.92 -20.31
C SER A 237 19.17 -32.30 -20.29
N MET A 238 20.02 -31.39 -19.80
CA MET A 238 21.47 -31.62 -19.74
C MET A 238 21.88 -32.78 -18.84
N ASP A 239 21.19 -33.01 -17.72
CA ASP A 239 21.52 -34.08 -16.77
C ASP A 239 21.07 -35.48 -17.24
N LEU A 240 20.22 -35.56 -18.28
CA LEU A 240 19.91 -36.82 -18.98
C LEU A 240 21.05 -37.25 -19.92
N GLU A 241 21.87 -36.30 -20.36
CA GLU A 241 22.96 -36.58 -21.29
C GLU A 241 24.07 -37.39 -20.63
N SER A 242 24.49 -38.45 -21.31
CA SER A 242 25.68 -39.21 -20.95
C SER A 242 26.95 -38.49 -21.40
N HIS A 243 28.09 -38.84 -20.79
CA HIS A 243 29.41 -38.36 -21.22
C HIS A 243 29.77 -38.64 -22.70
N LEU A 244 29.01 -39.50 -23.40
CA LEU A 244 29.18 -39.77 -24.83
C LEU A 244 28.18 -38.96 -25.67
N SER A 245 26.92 -38.87 -25.24
CA SER A 245 25.87 -38.17 -25.98
C SER A 245 26.00 -36.64 -25.89
N ILE A 246 26.58 -36.12 -24.80
CA ILE A 246 26.86 -34.69 -24.63
C ILE A 246 27.77 -34.12 -25.73
N LEU A 247 28.58 -34.95 -26.40
CA LEU A 247 29.45 -34.54 -27.50
C LEU A 247 28.67 -34.23 -28.79
N GLU A 248 27.51 -34.88 -28.98
CA GLU A 248 26.64 -34.71 -30.15
C GLU A 248 25.58 -33.62 -29.94
N LEU A 249 25.46 -33.10 -28.71
CA LEU A 249 24.51 -32.05 -28.37
C LEU A 249 24.81 -30.77 -29.18
N SER A 250 23.78 -30.26 -29.86
CA SER A 250 23.85 -28.99 -30.59
C SER A 250 23.44 -27.79 -29.73
N GLU A 251 23.85 -26.59 -30.13
CA GLU A 251 23.41 -25.33 -29.49
C GLU A 251 21.89 -25.17 -29.53
N ALA A 252 21.26 -25.57 -30.64
CA ALA A 252 19.81 -25.53 -30.82
C ALA A 252 19.09 -26.45 -29.82
N GLN A 253 19.57 -27.68 -29.64
CA GLN A 253 19.01 -28.64 -28.69
C GLN A 253 19.18 -28.18 -27.24
N ALA A 254 20.36 -27.67 -26.89
CA ALA A 254 20.63 -27.17 -25.54
C ALA A 254 19.79 -25.92 -25.19
N GLY A 255 19.57 -25.03 -26.16
CA GLY A 255 18.80 -23.80 -25.97
C GLY A 255 17.28 -23.92 -26.05
N GLU A 256 16.74 -25.12 -26.32
CA GLU A 256 15.32 -25.31 -26.67
C GLU A 256 14.35 -24.80 -25.60
N SER A 257 14.65 -25.03 -24.32
CA SER A 257 13.80 -24.58 -23.20
C SER A 257 13.65 -23.06 -23.17
N PHE A 258 14.76 -22.33 -23.34
CA PHE A 258 14.74 -20.87 -23.36
C PHE A 258 14.06 -20.34 -24.63
N ARG A 259 14.24 -21.05 -25.74
CA ARG A 259 13.67 -20.67 -27.04
C ARG A 259 12.16 -20.80 -27.09
N THR A 260 11.65 -21.93 -26.65
CA THR A 260 10.20 -22.16 -26.61
C THR A 260 9.54 -21.22 -25.62
N TYR A 261 10.15 -20.96 -24.46
CA TYR A 261 9.63 -19.99 -23.50
C TYR A 261 9.52 -18.57 -24.08
N TYR A 262 10.60 -18.07 -24.69
CA TYR A 262 10.64 -16.71 -25.22
C TYR A 262 9.72 -16.53 -26.44
N SER A 263 9.73 -17.49 -27.38
CA SER A 263 8.90 -17.42 -28.59
C SER A 263 7.40 -17.48 -28.28
N HIS A 264 6.95 -18.43 -27.45
CA HIS A 264 5.55 -18.52 -27.05
C HIS A 264 5.07 -17.29 -26.26
N GLY A 265 5.94 -16.70 -25.43
CA GLY A 265 5.63 -15.49 -24.71
C GLY A 265 5.35 -14.29 -25.64
N LEU A 266 6.10 -14.18 -26.75
CA LEU A 266 5.93 -13.11 -27.72
C LEU A 266 4.73 -13.27 -28.65
N ILE A 267 4.27 -14.50 -28.93
CA ILE A 267 3.07 -14.76 -29.79
C ILE A 267 1.84 -14.00 -29.27
N SER A 268 1.73 -13.83 -27.96
CA SER A 268 0.62 -13.13 -27.31
C SER A 268 0.80 -11.61 -27.24
N SER A 269 1.75 -11.03 -27.99
CA SER A 269 2.03 -9.59 -27.99
C SER A 269 1.98 -9.02 -29.41
N ASN A 270 1.15 -8.00 -29.63
CA ASN A 270 1.16 -7.16 -30.84
C ASN A 270 2.39 -6.22 -30.84
N ILE A 271 3.50 -6.60 -30.19
CA ILE A 271 4.72 -5.80 -30.14
C ILE A 271 5.41 -5.99 -31.49
N THR A 272 5.21 -5.00 -32.37
CA THR A 272 5.85 -4.90 -33.69
C THR A 272 7.32 -4.45 -33.59
N ASP A 273 7.79 -4.14 -32.38
CA ASP A 273 9.08 -3.53 -32.17
C ASP A 273 10.20 -4.58 -32.16
N LYS A 274 10.92 -4.65 -33.29
CA LYS A 274 12.13 -5.48 -33.50
C LYS A 274 13.36 -4.90 -32.78
N SER A 275 13.17 -4.10 -31.73
CA SER A 275 14.28 -3.53 -30.97
C SER A 275 15.03 -4.67 -30.27
N LYS A 276 16.25 -4.92 -30.75
CA LYS A 276 17.18 -6.03 -30.40
C LYS A 276 17.61 -6.08 -28.92
N SER A 277 16.85 -5.52 -27.98
CA SER A 277 17.43 -5.11 -26.71
C SER A 277 17.86 -6.28 -25.82
N GLN A 278 17.16 -7.42 -25.79
CA GLN A 278 17.65 -8.66 -25.17
C GLN A 278 17.02 -9.91 -25.83
N GLN A 279 17.84 -10.89 -26.23
CA GLN A 279 17.38 -12.19 -26.73
C GLN A 279 18.07 -13.31 -25.95
N PRO A 280 17.40 -14.46 -25.73
CA PRO A 280 18.08 -15.62 -25.17
C PRO A 280 19.02 -16.24 -26.22
N PHE A 281 20.12 -16.81 -25.75
CA PHE A 281 21.10 -17.49 -26.60
C PHE A 281 21.80 -18.63 -25.86
N VAL A 282 22.34 -19.57 -26.63
CA VAL A 282 23.20 -20.66 -26.17
C VAL A 282 24.32 -20.83 -27.19
N LEU A 283 25.57 -20.66 -26.74
CA LEU A 283 26.76 -20.68 -27.59
C LEU A 283 27.85 -21.55 -26.96
N PHE A 284 28.55 -22.35 -27.77
CA PHE A 284 29.58 -23.28 -27.31
C PHE A 284 30.99 -22.83 -27.70
N GLY A 285 31.93 -22.96 -26.76
CA GLY A 285 33.35 -22.80 -27.03
C GLY A 285 33.69 -21.50 -27.77
N LYS A 286 34.36 -21.62 -28.92
CA LYS A 286 34.80 -20.49 -29.74
C LYS A 286 33.63 -19.70 -30.36
N HIS A 287 32.48 -20.34 -30.57
CA HIS A 287 31.27 -19.68 -31.09
C HIS A 287 30.61 -18.72 -30.06
N SER A 288 31.29 -18.45 -28.95
CA SER A 288 30.97 -17.37 -28.01
C SER A 288 31.82 -16.11 -28.26
N SER A 289 32.42 -15.95 -29.44
CA SER A 289 33.21 -14.76 -29.79
C SER A 289 32.35 -13.49 -29.79
N LEU A 290 32.98 -12.32 -29.73
CA LEU A 290 32.25 -11.04 -29.80
C LEU A 290 31.38 -10.93 -31.07
N GLU A 291 31.92 -11.33 -32.22
CA GLU A 291 31.21 -11.29 -33.50
C GLU A 291 29.97 -12.20 -33.49
N ASP A 292 30.09 -13.39 -32.90
CA ASP A 292 28.98 -14.35 -32.80
C ASP A 292 27.91 -13.88 -31.81
N LEU A 293 28.32 -13.29 -30.67
CA LEU A 293 27.40 -12.71 -29.69
C LEU A 293 26.57 -11.55 -30.26
N GLU A 294 27.18 -10.69 -31.10
CA GLU A 294 26.48 -9.56 -31.73
C GLU A 294 25.62 -9.96 -32.94
N SER A 295 26.05 -10.99 -33.67
CA SER A 295 25.38 -11.48 -34.88
C SER A 295 24.33 -12.57 -34.62
N TYR A 296 24.31 -13.13 -33.40
CA TYR A 296 23.40 -14.22 -33.03
C TYR A 296 21.95 -13.88 -33.34
N SER A 297 21.27 -14.82 -34.01
CA SER A 297 19.86 -14.73 -34.31
C SER A 297 19.12 -15.89 -33.69
N PHE A 298 18.33 -15.56 -32.67
CA PHE A 298 17.48 -16.51 -31.97
C PHE A 298 16.53 -17.32 -32.88
N ASN A 299 16.14 -16.77 -34.04
CA ASN A 299 15.22 -17.43 -34.97
C ASN A 299 15.86 -18.56 -35.77
N PHE A 300 17.19 -18.63 -35.83
CA PHE A 300 17.93 -19.60 -36.64
C PHE A 300 19.10 -20.19 -35.83
N PRO A 301 18.82 -20.98 -34.77
CA PRO A 301 19.88 -21.64 -34.03
C PRO A 301 20.56 -22.69 -34.91
N SER A 302 21.89 -22.79 -34.79
CA SER A 302 22.70 -23.71 -35.59
C SER A 302 22.64 -25.13 -35.03
N GLU A 303 22.21 -26.09 -35.84
CA GLU A 303 22.31 -27.52 -35.51
C GLU A 303 23.73 -28.07 -35.78
N SER A 304 24.55 -27.36 -36.57
CA SER A 304 25.90 -27.81 -36.93
C SER A 304 26.96 -27.52 -35.86
N HIS A 305 26.67 -26.59 -34.94
CA HIS A 305 27.53 -26.28 -33.81
C HIS A 305 27.22 -27.24 -32.67
N GLN A 306 28.08 -28.25 -32.52
CA GLN A 306 27.98 -29.29 -31.51
C GLN A 306 29.13 -29.18 -30.52
N VAL A 307 28.99 -29.76 -29.34
CA VAL A 307 30.07 -29.76 -28.32
C VAL A 307 31.37 -30.35 -28.87
N ARG A 308 31.31 -31.34 -29.76
CA ARG A 308 32.52 -31.99 -30.32
C ARG A 308 33.36 -31.15 -31.28
N ASN A 309 32.80 -30.11 -31.90
CA ASN A 309 33.43 -29.41 -33.03
C ASN A 309 33.58 -27.88 -32.85
N THR A 310 33.17 -27.33 -31.70
CA THR A 310 33.14 -25.88 -31.42
C THR A 310 34.31 -25.38 -30.55
N GLY A 311 35.28 -26.24 -30.25
CA GLY A 311 36.53 -25.87 -29.57
C GLY A 311 37.63 -25.33 -30.52
N PRO A 312 38.76 -24.88 -29.97
CA PRO A 312 39.91 -24.46 -30.77
C PRO A 312 40.49 -25.63 -31.59
N PRO A 313 41.21 -25.35 -32.69
CA PRO A 313 40.84 -25.68 -34.09
C PRO A 313 39.87 -26.87 -34.32
N GLY A 314 38.59 -26.71 -33.96
CA GLY A 314 37.54 -27.71 -34.20
C GLY A 314 37.53 -28.87 -33.21
N SER A 315 38.19 -28.72 -32.06
CA SER A 315 38.17 -29.69 -30.96
C SER A 315 36.84 -29.67 -30.20
N THR A 316 36.77 -30.46 -29.13
CA THR A 316 35.68 -30.38 -28.16
C THR A 316 35.67 -29.02 -27.46
N ALA A 317 34.48 -28.42 -27.30
CA ALA A 317 34.27 -27.21 -26.52
C ALA A 317 34.50 -27.49 -25.02
N ARG A 318 34.99 -26.46 -24.32
CA ARG A 318 35.29 -26.51 -22.86
C ARG A 318 34.24 -25.82 -22.01
N HIS A 319 33.45 -24.93 -22.59
CA HIS A 319 32.42 -24.18 -21.92
C HIS A 319 31.27 -23.87 -22.86
N MET A 320 30.17 -23.42 -22.28
CA MET A 320 29.04 -22.82 -22.96
C MET A 320 28.65 -21.51 -22.29
N VAL A 321 28.17 -20.56 -23.08
CA VAL A 321 27.59 -19.31 -22.61
C VAL A 321 26.10 -19.34 -22.88
N LEU A 322 25.32 -19.04 -21.85
CA LEU A 322 23.87 -19.14 -21.84
C LEU A 322 23.28 -17.80 -21.43
N GLN A 323 22.19 -17.40 -22.06
CA GLN A 323 21.35 -16.30 -21.61
C GLN A 323 19.87 -16.71 -21.68
N CYS A 324 19.17 -16.56 -20.56
CA CYS A 324 17.71 -16.70 -20.49
C CYS A 324 17.10 -15.31 -20.26
N VAL A 325 16.03 -15.00 -20.98
CA VAL A 325 15.33 -13.70 -20.93
C VAL A 325 13.83 -13.96 -20.80
N ALA A 326 13.17 -13.25 -19.88
CA ALA A 326 11.71 -13.25 -19.78
C ALA A 326 11.09 -12.46 -20.95
N PRO A 327 10.14 -13.03 -21.72
CA PRO A 327 9.62 -12.39 -22.93
C PRO A 327 8.75 -11.15 -22.65
N LYS A 328 8.06 -11.11 -21.50
CA LYS A 328 7.18 -10.02 -21.05
C LYS A 328 7.53 -9.59 -19.64
N GLY A 329 8.81 -9.42 -19.36
CA GLY A 329 9.25 -9.14 -18.00
C GLY A 329 10.69 -8.65 -17.96
N PRO A 330 11.12 -8.18 -16.77
CA PRO A 330 12.42 -7.53 -16.64
C PRO A 330 13.54 -8.51 -16.24
N LEU A 331 13.24 -9.81 -16.14
CA LEU A 331 14.18 -10.83 -15.68
C LEU A 331 15.06 -11.33 -16.83
N ALA A 332 16.37 -11.27 -16.63
CA ALA A 332 17.34 -11.87 -17.52
C ALA A 332 18.59 -12.28 -16.73
N CYS A 333 19.14 -13.45 -17.02
CA CYS A 333 20.45 -13.79 -16.49
C CYS A 333 21.25 -14.62 -17.48
N SER A 334 22.56 -14.44 -17.40
CA SER A 334 23.55 -15.09 -18.24
C SER A 334 24.52 -15.85 -17.36
N ARG A 335 24.91 -17.04 -17.81
CA ARG A 335 25.77 -17.97 -17.09
C ARG A 335 26.80 -18.56 -18.05
N THR A 336 27.99 -18.84 -17.52
CA THR A 336 28.98 -19.65 -18.22
C THR A 336 29.13 -20.97 -17.47
N TYR A 337 28.90 -22.08 -18.16
CA TYR A 337 29.05 -23.43 -17.61
C TYR A 337 30.08 -24.24 -18.39
N PHE A 338 30.55 -25.35 -17.80
CA PHE A 338 31.77 -26.01 -18.26
C PHE A 338 31.56 -27.47 -18.67
N PHE A 339 32.26 -27.87 -19.73
CA PHE A 339 32.38 -29.26 -20.16
C PHE A 339 33.70 -29.84 -19.64
N GLY A 340 33.60 -30.56 -18.53
CA GLY A 340 34.71 -31.19 -17.83
C GLY A 340 34.91 -30.66 -16.41
N THR A 341 35.78 -31.34 -15.65
CA THR A 341 36.07 -30.99 -14.24
C THR A 341 37.34 -30.15 -14.10
N THR A 342 37.48 -29.48 -12.95
CA THR A 342 38.62 -28.60 -12.63
C THR A 342 39.66 -29.25 -11.72
N HIS A 343 39.45 -30.51 -11.33
CA HIS A 343 40.30 -31.24 -10.40
C HIS A 343 40.52 -32.69 -10.83
N THR A 344 41.53 -33.33 -10.26
CA THR A 344 41.75 -34.77 -10.40
C THR A 344 41.65 -35.42 -9.02
N PRO A 345 40.86 -36.49 -8.81
CA PRO A 345 40.77 -37.13 -7.49
C PRO A 345 42.16 -37.58 -6.99
N TYR A 346 42.43 -37.38 -5.71
CA TYR A 346 43.65 -37.90 -5.08
C TYR A 346 43.58 -39.43 -4.95
N LEU A 347 44.57 -40.13 -5.52
CA LEU A 347 44.68 -41.60 -5.52
C LEU A 347 45.93 -42.11 -4.76
N GLY A 348 46.62 -41.26 -3.99
CA GLY A 348 47.78 -41.65 -3.16
C GLY A 348 49.17 -41.33 -3.72
N ASN A 349 49.28 -40.75 -4.93
CA ASN A 349 50.57 -40.36 -5.52
C ASN A 349 50.85 -38.86 -5.30
N GLN A 350 51.95 -38.53 -4.62
CA GLN A 350 52.31 -37.13 -4.27
C GLN A 350 52.84 -36.27 -5.45
N ASN A 351 53.09 -36.86 -6.63
CA ASN A 351 53.85 -36.19 -7.71
C ASN A 351 53.03 -35.45 -8.77
N THR A 352 51.70 -35.41 -8.67
CA THR A 352 50.88 -34.65 -9.62
C THR A 352 50.76 -33.18 -9.18
N LYS A 353 51.66 -32.32 -9.68
CA LYS A 353 51.39 -30.87 -9.78
C LYS A 353 50.04 -30.70 -10.49
N GLN A 354 49.21 -29.73 -10.04
CA GLN A 354 47.94 -29.40 -10.68
C GLN A 354 48.17 -29.23 -12.19
N LYS A 355 47.58 -30.12 -13.01
CA LYS A 355 47.53 -29.90 -14.44
C LYS A 355 46.69 -28.65 -14.64
N LYS A 356 47.33 -27.55 -15.05
CA LYS A 356 46.60 -26.40 -15.57
C LYS A 356 45.83 -26.91 -16.80
N THR A 357 44.52 -26.79 -16.77
CA THR A 357 43.62 -27.13 -17.88
C THR A 357 42.95 -25.86 -18.37
N GLU A 358 42.53 -25.85 -19.64
CA GLU A 358 41.72 -24.76 -20.22
C GLU A 358 40.45 -24.53 -19.38
N VAL A 359 39.80 -25.60 -18.91
CA VAL A 359 38.60 -25.53 -18.06
C VAL A 359 38.89 -24.82 -16.74
N LEU A 360 40.02 -25.11 -16.09
CA LEU A 360 40.42 -24.43 -14.85
C LEU A 360 40.69 -22.94 -15.09
N LEU A 361 41.39 -22.60 -16.18
CA LEU A 361 41.66 -21.21 -16.56
C LEU A 361 40.35 -20.43 -16.78
N LEU A 362 39.45 -20.96 -17.61
CA LEU A 362 38.16 -20.31 -17.88
C LEU A 362 37.30 -20.22 -16.60
N SER A 363 37.33 -21.24 -15.74
CA SER A 363 36.63 -21.22 -14.44
C SER A 363 37.16 -20.12 -13.51
N GLN A 364 38.48 -19.89 -13.50
CA GLN A 364 39.11 -18.81 -12.73
C GLN A 364 38.73 -17.42 -13.26
N VAL A 365 38.78 -17.22 -14.58
CA VAL A 365 38.35 -15.97 -15.22
C VAL A 365 36.86 -15.71 -14.96
N TYR A 366 36.01 -16.74 -15.09
CA TYR A 366 34.59 -16.63 -14.79
C TYR A 366 34.33 -16.32 -13.31
N SER A 367 35.08 -16.90 -12.37
CA SER A 367 34.98 -16.55 -10.95
C SER A 367 35.32 -15.10 -10.68
N ALA A 368 36.34 -14.56 -11.36
CA ALA A 368 36.66 -13.13 -11.28
C ALA A 368 35.52 -12.27 -11.83
N ALA A 369 34.88 -12.67 -12.95
CA ALA A 369 33.71 -11.98 -13.48
C ALA A 369 32.51 -12.00 -12.51
N VAL A 370 32.26 -13.14 -11.85
CA VAL A 370 31.21 -13.26 -10.82
C VAL A 370 31.47 -12.31 -9.65
N GLN A 371 32.70 -12.28 -9.13
CA GLN A 371 33.07 -11.37 -8.03
C GLN A 371 32.95 -9.90 -8.43
N ALA A 372 33.34 -9.56 -9.66
CA ALA A 372 33.22 -8.23 -10.21
C ALA A 372 31.76 -7.76 -10.29
N VAL A 373 30.85 -8.58 -10.84
CA VAL A 373 29.43 -8.23 -10.94
C VAL A 373 28.81 -8.04 -9.56
N LEU A 374 29.04 -8.95 -8.61
CA LEU A 374 28.47 -8.84 -7.27
C LEU A 374 29.00 -7.62 -6.51
N SER A 375 30.27 -7.27 -6.71
CA SER A 375 30.88 -6.06 -6.13
C SER A 375 30.36 -4.79 -6.80
N GLY A 376 30.15 -4.82 -8.12
CA GLY A 376 29.52 -3.77 -8.90
C GLY A 376 28.09 -3.49 -8.47
N ILE A 377 27.28 -4.54 -8.27
CA ILE A 377 25.90 -4.44 -7.72
C ILE A 377 25.93 -3.78 -6.35
N LYS A 378 26.76 -4.27 -5.43
CA LYS A 378 26.88 -3.70 -4.08
C LYS A 378 27.29 -2.22 -4.12
N CYS A 379 28.26 -1.86 -4.96
CA CYS A 379 28.68 -0.47 -5.15
C CYS A 379 27.56 0.39 -5.74
N PHE A 380 26.86 -0.11 -6.74
CA PHE A 380 25.75 0.60 -7.38
C PHE A 380 24.63 0.87 -6.37
N SER A 381 24.21 -0.13 -5.59
CA SER A 381 23.14 0.03 -4.60
C SER A 381 23.47 1.05 -3.50
N CYS A 382 24.75 1.22 -3.16
CA CYS A 382 25.19 2.22 -2.17
C CYS A 382 25.43 3.62 -2.74
N THR A 383 25.72 3.74 -4.05
CA THR A 383 26.16 5.02 -4.64
C THR A 383 25.24 5.55 -5.74
N SER A 384 24.33 4.71 -6.24
CA SER A 384 23.49 4.92 -7.44
C SER A 384 24.28 5.42 -8.66
N SER A 385 25.59 5.12 -8.72
CA SER A 385 26.50 5.62 -9.74
C SER A 385 27.03 4.49 -10.62
N THR A 386 26.72 4.56 -11.91
CA THR A 386 27.15 3.57 -12.92
C THR A 386 28.67 3.60 -13.13
N SER A 387 29.28 4.79 -13.19
CA SER A 387 30.72 4.94 -13.36
C SER A 387 31.50 4.34 -12.19
N LYS A 388 31.12 4.66 -10.95
CA LYS A 388 31.76 4.08 -9.76
C LYS A 388 31.59 2.57 -9.69
N ALA A 389 30.39 2.07 -10.01
CA ALA A 389 30.13 0.62 -10.04
C ALA A 389 31.00 -0.08 -11.10
N LYS A 390 31.16 0.53 -12.28
CA LYS A 390 32.04 0.05 -13.35
C LYS A 390 33.51 0.01 -12.89
N ASP A 391 34.00 1.10 -12.32
CA ASP A 391 35.36 1.17 -11.80
C ASP A 391 35.62 0.11 -10.72
N VAL A 392 34.67 -0.09 -9.79
CA VAL A 392 34.78 -1.11 -8.74
C VAL A 392 34.74 -2.52 -9.34
N ALA A 393 33.85 -2.79 -10.30
CA ALA A 393 33.74 -4.09 -10.94
C ALA A 393 35.02 -4.45 -11.72
N GLU A 394 35.51 -3.56 -12.59
CA GLU A 394 36.74 -3.77 -13.36
C GLU A 394 37.97 -3.92 -12.46
N ASN A 395 38.10 -3.10 -11.41
CA ASN A 395 39.21 -3.23 -10.47
C ASN A 395 39.13 -4.55 -9.69
N THR A 396 37.94 -4.95 -9.24
CA THR A 396 37.74 -6.23 -8.56
C THR A 396 38.10 -7.40 -9.47
N PHE A 397 37.67 -7.36 -10.73
CA PHE A 397 38.03 -8.36 -11.72
C PHE A 397 39.55 -8.54 -11.83
N LEU A 398 40.28 -7.44 -12.02
CA LEU A 398 41.75 -7.47 -12.15
C LEU A 398 42.45 -7.94 -10.88
N LEU A 399 41.99 -7.50 -9.71
CA LEU A 399 42.55 -7.92 -8.41
C LEU A 399 42.33 -9.42 -8.18
N THR A 400 41.14 -9.94 -8.51
CA THR A 400 40.85 -11.37 -8.38
C THR A 400 41.75 -12.21 -9.28
N LEU A 401 42.01 -11.77 -10.53
CA LEU A 401 42.98 -12.42 -11.41
C LEU A 401 44.39 -12.50 -10.78
N ASP A 402 44.84 -11.44 -10.10
CA ASP A 402 46.15 -11.46 -9.40
C ASP A 402 46.16 -12.51 -8.29
N THR A 403 45.11 -12.57 -7.47
CA THR A 403 45.02 -13.53 -6.35
C THR A 403 45.03 -14.99 -6.82
N MET A 404 44.58 -15.24 -8.06
CA MET A 404 44.59 -16.56 -8.69
C MET A 404 45.89 -16.86 -9.45
N ASN A 405 46.91 -15.99 -9.36
CA ASN A 405 48.18 -16.07 -10.08
C ASN A 405 48.03 -16.04 -11.61
N LEU A 406 47.05 -15.31 -12.13
CA LEU A 406 46.82 -15.10 -13.57
C LEU A 406 47.38 -13.76 -14.08
N ASN A 407 48.48 -13.29 -13.50
CA ASN A 407 49.12 -11.99 -13.81
C ASN A 407 49.39 -11.81 -15.32
N GLN A 408 49.72 -12.89 -16.03
CA GLN A 408 49.97 -12.87 -17.48
C GLN A 408 48.72 -12.54 -18.32
N TYR A 409 47.53 -12.88 -17.82
CA TYR A 409 46.26 -12.58 -18.49
C TYR A 409 45.71 -11.20 -18.11
N ARG A 410 46.18 -10.61 -17.00
CA ARG A 410 45.65 -9.35 -16.47
C ARG A 410 45.70 -8.21 -17.49
N SER A 411 46.88 -7.97 -18.07
CA SER A 411 47.07 -6.87 -19.03
C SER A 411 46.23 -7.08 -20.30
N TYR A 412 46.14 -8.33 -20.75
CA TYR A 412 45.38 -8.73 -21.94
C TYR A 412 43.87 -8.62 -21.74
N LEU A 413 43.34 -9.14 -20.63
CA LEU A 413 41.89 -9.16 -20.37
C LEU A 413 41.35 -7.79 -19.95
N ARG A 414 42.20 -6.87 -19.49
CA ARG A 414 41.77 -5.52 -19.09
C ARG A 414 41.08 -4.74 -20.22
N SER A 415 41.55 -4.88 -21.46
CA SER A 415 40.93 -4.22 -22.62
C SER A 415 39.78 -5.02 -23.24
N LYS A 416 39.49 -6.22 -22.71
CA LYS A 416 38.48 -7.16 -23.24
C LYS A 416 37.35 -7.45 -22.25
N CYS A 417 37.38 -6.86 -21.06
CA CYS A 417 36.29 -6.95 -20.10
C CYS A 417 35.37 -5.73 -20.24
N GLU A 418 34.07 -5.98 -20.30
CA GLU A 418 33.04 -4.94 -20.34
C GLU A 418 32.03 -5.20 -19.22
N PHE A 419 31.88 -4.22 -18.33
CA PHE A 419 30.85 -4.20 -17.30
C PHE A 419 29.74 -3.22 -17.66
N SER A 420 28.48 -3.66 -17.52
CA SER A 420 27.31 -2.81 -17.76
C SER A 420 26.20 -3.05 -16.72
N ILE A 421 25.42 -2.02 -16.45
CA ILE A 421 24.17 -2.11 -15.68
C ILE A 421 23.07 -1.47 -16.50
N GLN A 422 21.94 -2.14 -16.63
CA GLN A 422 20.79 -1.68 -17.39
C GLN A 422 19.52 -1.85 -16.55
N ALA A 423 18.65 -0.84 -16.52
CA ALA A 423 17.31 -0.99 -15.94
C ALA A 423 16.33 -1.49 -17.00
N VAL A 424 15.44 -2.40 -16.62
CA VAL A 424 14.47 -3.02 -17.52
C VAL A 424 13.07 -2.87 -16.94
N ASN A 425 12.12 -2.39 -17.73
CA ASN A 425 10.72 -2.26 -17.31
C ASN A 425 9.97 -3.60 -17.39
N ASN A 426 8.73 -3.64 -16.90
CA ASN A 426 7.90 -4.87 -16.89
C ASN A 426 7.52 -5.38 -18.29
N GLN A 427 7.84 -4.64 -19.35
CA GLN A 427 7.63 -5.06 -20.74
C GLN A 427 8.92 -5.58 -21.40
N GLY A 428 10.04 -5.67 -20.66
CA GLY A 428 11.32 -6.10 -21.20
C GLY A 428 12.10 -5.01 -21.94
N ARG A 429 11.70 -3.72 -21.84
CA ARG A 429 12.41 -2.61 -22.49
C ARG A 429 13.47 -2.01 -21.58
N ILE A 430 14.64 -1.73 -22.15
CA ILE A 430 15.74 -1.04 -21.45
C ILE A 430 15.39 0.43 -21.24
N VAL A 431 15.52 0.88 -19.99
CA VAL A 431 15.34 2.28 -19.57
C VAL A 431 16.70 2.83 -19.12
N PRO A 432 17.11 4.04 -19.56
CA PRO A 432 18.36 4.65 -19.12
C PRO A 432 18.39 4.86 -17.60
N LEU A 433 19.53 4.54 -16.97
CA LEU A 433 19.73 4.71 -15.53
C LEU A 433 19.77 6.18 -15.07
N THR A 434 19.89 7.12 -16.00
CA THR A 434 19.78 8.56 -15.71
C THR A 434 18.34 9.00 -15.44
N ASP A 435 17.34 8.20 -15.82
CA ASP A 435 15.94 8.47 -15.51
C ASP A 435 15.68 8.16 -14.03
N GLU A 436 15.09 9.09 -13.29
CA GLU A 436 14.69 8.89 -11.89
C GLU A 436 13.76 7.67 -11.72
N LYS A 437 12.97 7.36 -12.76
CA LYS A 437 12.04 6.22 -12.77
C LYS A 437 12.76 4.88 -12.74
N SER A 438 14.01 4.82 -13.21
CA SER A 438 14.81 3.59 -13.22
C SER A 438 15.06 3.03 -11.81
N ARG A 439 14.98 3.87 -10.76
CA ARG A 439 15.14 3.48 -9.35
C ARG A 439 14.22 2.34 -8.93
N TYR A 440 13.01 2.28 -9.45
CA TYR A 440 12.01 1.25 -9.09
C TYR A 440 11.85 0.18 -10.17
N LEU A 441 12.83 0.02 -11.06
CA LEU A 441 12.87 -1.06 -12.05
C LEU A 441 13.85 -2.14 -11.60
N VAL A 442 13.69 -3.36 -12.13
CA VAL A 442 14.75 -4.38 -12.01
C VAL A 442 15.94 -3.92 -12.84
N LYS A 443 17.14 -4.13 -12.31
CA LYS A 443 18.39 -3.90 -13.04
C LYS A 443 19.04 -5.23 -13.36
N THR A 444 19.69 -5.30 -14.51
CA THR A 444 20.57 -6.41 -14.86
C THR A 444 21.99 -5.87 -14.91
N ALA A 445 22.87 -6.41 -14.05
CA ALA A 445 24.30 -6.14 -14.09
C ALA A 445 24.99 -7.29 -14.81
N SER A 446 25.87 -6.97 -15.77
CA SER A 446 26.59 -7.97 -16.56
C SER A 446 28.08 -7.65 -16.64
N MET A 447 28.88 -8.71 -16.74
CA MET A 447 30.30 -8.67 -17.10
C MET A 447 30.53 -9.66 -18.23
N THR A 448 31.05 -9.15 -19.35
CA THR A 448 31.45 -9.94 -20.53
C THR A 448 32.96 -9.84 -20.66
N VAL A 449 33.65 -10.97 -20.72
CA VAL A 449 35.09 -11.03 -20.99
C VAL A 449 35.27 -11.72 -22.33
N GLN A 450 35.68 -10.94 -23.32
CA GLN A 450 35.61 -11.32 -24.73
C GLN A 450 36.89 -12.04 -25.18
N ASP A 451 36.74 -12.98 -26.12
CA ASP A 451 37.80 -13.59 -26.94
C ASP A 451 39.08 -13.91 -26.15
N ILE A 452 38.96 -14.81 -25.18
CA ILE A 452 40.04 -15.21 -24.28
C ILE A 452 41.04 -16.06 -25.06
N THR A 453 42.27 -15.58 -25.23
CA THR A 453 43.32 -16.36 -25.91
C THR A 453 44.00 -17.31 -24.96
N ASP A 454 44.34 -18.48 -25.48
CA ASP A 454 45.15 -19.45 -24.77
C ASP A 454 46.65 -19.11 -24.86
N LEU A 455 47.15 -18.40 -23.85
CA LEU A 455 48.57 -18.08 -23.71
C LEU A 455 49.45 -19.29 -23.29
N GLN A 456 48.87 -20.43 -22.91
CA GLN A 456 49.61 -21.58 -22.34
C GLN A 456 49.71 -22.79 -23.29
N TRP A 457 48.69 -23.08 -24.11
CA TRP A 457 48.65 -24.28 -24.98
C TRP A 457 48.49 -24.02 -26.48
N GLY A 458 48.82 -22.83 -26.98
CA GLY A 458 49.09 -22.63 -28.42
C GLY A 458 48.45 -21.42 -29.10
N GLY A 459 48.02 -20.40 -28.36
CA GLY A 459 47.54 -19.13 -28.92
C GLY A 459 46.15 -19.19 -29.57
N GLY A 460 45.42 -20.31 -29.42
CA GLY A 460 44.05 -20.45 -29.92
C GLY A 460 43.07 -19.58 -29.13
N ASP A 461 42.01 -19.13 -29.79
CA ASP A 461 40.89 -18.45 -29.14
C ASP A 461 40.01 -19.46 -28.41
N LEU A 462 39.88 -19.31 -27.10
CA LEU A 462 39.04 -20.15 -26.24
C LEU A 462 37.58 -19.70 -26.25
N GLY A 463 37.25 -18.52 -26.78
CA GLY A 463 35.92 -17.89 -26.72
C GLY A 463 35.75 -16.91 -25.56
N SER A 464 34.52 -16.52 -25.26
CA SER A 464 34.20 -15.52 -24.22
C SER A 464 33.56 -16.15 -22.99
N VAL A 465 33.61 -15.44 -21.86
CA VAL A 465 32.80 -15.77 -20.66
C VAL A 465 31.87 -14.62 -20.32
N VAL A 466 30.65 -14.94 -19.92
CA VAL A 466 29.60 -13.97 -19.56
C VAL A 466 28.96 -14.36 -18.25
N PHE A 467 28.75 -13.37 -17.39
CA PHE A 467 27.96 -13.49 -16.17
C PHE A 467 27.04 -12.29 -16.01
N SER A 468 25.77 -12.52 -15.68
CA SER A 468 24.85 -11.44 -15.34
C SER A 468 23.83 -11.84 -14.27
N GLU A 469 23.36 -10.87 -13.50
CA GLU A 469 22.35 -11.07 -12.46
C GLU A 469 21.28 -9.96 -12.55
N SER A 470 20.01 -10.36 -12.42
CA SER A 470 18.91 -9.42 -12.18
C SER A 470 18.81 -9.12 -10.69
N PHE A 471 18.77 -7.85 -10.33
CA PHE A 471 18.71 -7.39 -8.95
C PHE A 471 17.77 -6.18 -8.78
N LEU A 472 17.34 -5.98 -7.54
CA LEU A 472 16.61 -4.82 -7.09
C LEU A 472 17.42 -4.09 -6.03
N GLU A 473 17.30 -2.76 -6.03
CA GLU A 473 17.86 -1.90 -5.01
C GLU A 473 16.74 -1.11 -4.32
N SER A 474 17.04 -0.65 -3.12
CA SER A 474 16.14 0.15 -2.31
C SER A 474 16.98 1.13 -1.51
N SER A 475 16.53 2.38 -1.41
CA SER A 475 17.23 3.39 -0.64
C SER A 475 16.23 4.29 0.07
N ILE A 476 16.42 4.44 1.37
CA ILE A 476 15.62 5.30 2.25
C ILE A 476 16.47 6.46 2.77
N ASN A 477 15.84 7.62 2.95
CA ASN A 477 16.50 8.77 3.56
C ASN A 477 16.30 8.71 5.07
N ILE A 478 17.37 8.92 5.84
CA ILE A 478 17.39 8.91 7.29
C ILE A 478 17.86 10.27 7.77
N GLN A 479 17.09 10.91 8.63
CA GLN A 479 17.48 12.12 9.32
C GLN A 479 18.20 11.78 10.63
N GLN A 480 19.45 12.20 10.72
CA GLN A 480 20.31 12.07 11.88
C GLN A 480 19.93 13.10 12.97
N LYS A 481 20.43 12.89 14.20
CA LYS A 481 20.13 13.77 15.35
C LYS A 481 20.65 15.19 15.19
N ASP A 482 21.68 15.38 14.39
CA ASP A 482 22.26 16.68 14.04
C ASP A 482 21.47 17.40 12.91
N GLY A 483 20.41 16.77 12.39
CA GLY A 483 19.58 17.29 11.31
C GLY A 483 20.08 16.94 9.91
N THR A 484 21.24 16.30 9.77
CA THR A 484 21.75 15.85 8.46
C THR A 484 20.93 14.70 7.91
N VAL A 485 20.88 14.56 6.58
CA VAL A 485 20.17 13.46 5.91
C VAL A 485 21.19 12.50 5.30
N SER A 486 21.19 11.25 5.77
CA SER A 486 21.99 10.15 5.24
C SER A 486 21.09 9.15 4.51
N SER A 487 21.58 8.48 3.47
CA SER A 487 20.87 7.39 2.80
C SER A 487 21.24 6.04 3.40
N ASP A 488 20.25 5.20 3.69
CA ASP A 488 20.45 3.76 3.94
C ASP A 488 20.02 2.97 2.72
N SER A 489 20.82 1.98 2.34
CA SER A 489 20.69 1.26 1.07
C SER A 489 20.63 -0.24 1.31
N CYS A 490 19.70 -0.90 0.62
CA CYS A 490 19.51 -2.35 0.64
C CYS A 490 19.35 -2.88 -0.79
N TYR A 491 19.75 -4.11 -1.05
CA TYR A 491 19.58 -4.75 -2.35
C TYR A 491 19.30 -6.24 -2.22
N THR A 492 18.68 -6.81 -3.24
CA THR A 492 18.47 -8.26 -3.36
C THR A 492 18.70 -8.71 -4.80
N VAL A 493 19.27 -9.90 -4.98
CA VAL A 493 19.54 -10.48 -6.29
C VAL A 493 18.50 -11.56 -6.57
N LEU A 494 17.65 -11.32 -7.56
CA LEU A 494 16.49 -12.15 -7.87
C LEU A 494 16.90 -13.51 -8.46
N THR A 495 17.97 -13.54 -9.26
CA THR A 495 18.42 -14.73 -9.99
C THR A 495 19.45 -15.58 -9.24
N THR A 496 19.55 -15.40 -7.91
CA THR A 496 20.51 -16.13 -7.05
C THR A 496 20.24 -17.64 -6.98
N THR A 497 19.00 -18.06 -7.18
CA THR A 497 18.56 -19.46 -7.18
C THR A 497 19.11 -20.25 -8.37
N VAL A 498 19.38 -19.57 -9.49
CA VAL A 498 20.05 -20.16 -10.66
C VAL A 498 21.53 -20.37 -10.31
N PRO A 499 22.03 -21.63 -10.28
CA PRO A 499 23.40 -21.93 -9.89
C PRO A 499 24.40 -21.09 -10.68
N ARG A 500 25.32 -20.42 -9.98
CA ARG A 500 26.32 -19.59 -10.65
C ARG A 500 27.35 -20.44 -11.39
N TYR A 501 27.56 -21.68 -10.97
CA TYR A 501 28.51 -22.60 -11.60
C TYR A 501 27.86 -23.97 -11.79
N ALA A 502 28.04 -24.56 -12.98
CA ALA A 502 27.71 -25.94 -13.27
C ALA A 502 28.74 -26.52 -14.23
N CYS A 503 28.91 -27.84 -14.17
CA CYS A 503 29.75 -28.57 -15.12
C CYS A 503 29.22 -29.97 -15.38
N TRP A 504 29.61 -30.57 -16.51
CA TRP A 504 29.28 -31.95 -16.86
C TRP A 504 30.54 -32.76 -17.11
N LEU A 505 30.55 -34.01 -16.63
CA LEU A 505 31.70 -34.90 -16.73
C LEU A 505 31.97 -35.31 -18.18
N MET A 506 33.21 -35.13 -18.65
CA MET A 506 33.68 -35.66 -19.93
C MET A 506 34.25 -37.07 -19.76
N GLU A 507 34.52 -37.76 -20.88
CA GLU A 507 34.99 -39.16 -20.86
C GLU A 507 36.21 -39.38 -19.95
N SER A 508 37.18 -38.46 -19.95
CA SER A 508 38.36 -38.51 -19.08
C SER A 508 38.01 -38.37 -17.59
N ASP A 509 37.08 -37.48 -17.26
CA ASP A 509 36.67 -37.23 -15.88
C ASP A 509 35.89 -38.42 -15.31
N VAL A 510 35.05 -39.05 -16.14
CA VAL A 510 34.31 -40.27 -15.77
C VAL A 510 35.28 -41.41 -15.46
N LYS A 511 36.33 -41.59 -16.26
CA LYS A 511 37.37 -42.61 -16.02
C LYS A 511 38.06 -42.38 -14.66
N GLN A 512 38.53 -41.16 -14.41
CA GLN A 512 39.20 -40.81 -13.15
C GLN A 512 38.26 -40.90 -11.93
N SER A 513 37.01 -40.49 -12.08
CA SER A 513 35.99 -40.62 -11.02
C SER A 513 35.70 -42.08 -10.71
N LYS A 514 35.60 -42.95 -11.72
CA LYS A 514 35.43 -44.40 -11.52
C LYS A 514 36.65 -45.01 -10.83
N GLU A 515 37.86 -44.61 -11.20
CA GLU A 515 39.09 -45.06 -10.53
C GLU A 515 39.11 -44.68 -9.04
N ALA A 516 38.68 -43.46 -8.69
CA ALA A 516 38.55 -43.06 -7.29
C ALA A 516 37.48 -43.86 -6.53
N GLN A 517 36.35 -44.20 -7.18
CA GLN A 517 35.32 -45.04 -6.56
C GLN A 517 35.77 -46.49 -6.33
N LEU A 518 36.75 -46.99 -7.09
CA LEU A 518 37.34 -48.31 -6.84
C LEU A 518 38.09 -48.38 -5.49
N LEU A 519 38.51 -47.24 -4.91
CA LEU A 519 39.10 -47.20 -3.57
C LEU A 519 38.16 -47.76 -2.50
N ALA A 520 36.85 -47.57 -2.66
CA ALA A 520 35.84 -48.11 -1.74
C ALA A 520 35.65 -49.63 -1.85
N LYS A 521 36.17 -50.26 -2.92
CA LYS A 521 36.02 -51.69 -3.21
C LYS A 521 37.28 -52.52 -2.96
N LYS A 522 38.41 -51.88 -2.65
CA LYS A 522 39.67 -52.58 -2.36
C LYS A 522 39.66 -53.11 -0.92
N GLU A 523 40.07 -54.36 -0.74
CA GLU A 523 40.18 -55.00 0.58
C GLU A 523 41.46 -54.57 1.34
N GLU A 524 42.48 -54.10 0.62
CA GLU A 524 43.73 -53.56 1.19
C GLU A 524 43.60 -52.09 1.62
N ALA A 525 44.43 -51.66 2.57
CA ALA A 525 44.48 -50.28 3.05
C ALA A 525 44.83 -49.31 1.90
N THR A 526 43.88 -48.45 1.54
CA THR A 526 44.03 -47.46 0.46
C THR A 526 44.64 -46.16 0.97
N CYS A 527 44.82 -45.16 0.10
CA CYS A 527 45.23 -43.80 0.48
C CYS A 527 44.23 -43.05 1.39
N LEU A 528 43.03 -43.61 1.61
CA LEU A 528 42.03 -43.13 2.57
C LEU A 528 41.88 -44.09 3.77
N GLY A 529 42.64 -45.19 3.82
CA GLY A 529 42.50 -46.27 4.78
C GLY A 529 41.44 -47.30 4.39
N THR A 530 40.78 -47.92 5.38
CA THR A 530 39.72 -48.93 5.19
C THR A 530 38.34 -48.28 5.19
N ALA A 531 37.44 -48.70 4.28
CA ALA A 531 36.09 -48.16 4.20
C ALA A 531 35.25 -48.54 5.44
N LEU A 532 34.67 -47.54 6.11
CA LEU A 532 33.87 -47.71 7.34
C LEU A 532 32.37 -47.75 7.06
N THR A 533 31.92 -47.04 6.01
CA THR A 533 30.50 -46.92 5.66
C THR A 533 30.25 -47.24 4.19
N VAL A 534 29.00 -47.55 3.87
CA VAL A 534 28.53 -47.62 2.47
C VAL A 534 28.18 -46.20 2.00
N ALA A 535 28.21 -45.99 0.68
CA ALA A 535 27.82 -44.71 0.09
C ALA A 535 26.37 -44.36 0.43
N ASP A 536 26.16 -43.19 1.04
CA ASP A 536 24.84 -42.69 1.39
C ASP A 536 24.74 -41.17 1.21
N ALA A 537 23.53 -40.63 1.18
CA ALA A 537 23.28 -39.22 0.86
C ALA A 537 23.89 -38.27 1.90
N ALA A 538 24.53 -37.21 1.40
CA ALA A 538 24.98 -36.06 2.17
C ALA A 538 25.05 -34.83 1.27
N TYR A 539 24.99 -33.65 1.87
CA TYR A 539 25.23 -32.39 1.17
C TYR A 539 26.68 -31.95 1.31
N VAL A 540 27.23 -31.31 0.28
CA VAL A 540 28.52 -30.58 0.34
C VAL A 540 28.28 -29.11 0.09
N PHE A 541 28.95 -28.25 0.86
CA PHE A 541 28.89 -26.80 0.69
C PHE A 541 30.20 -26.12 1.12
N SER A 542 30.49 -24.96 0.53
CA SER A 542 31.62 -24.11 0.90
C SER A 542 31.19 -22.65 0.96
N SER A 543 31.99 -21.78 1.57
CA SER A 543 31.73 -20.34 1.63
C SER A 543 32.02 -19.59 0.32
N SER A 544 32.40 -20.32 -0.75
CA SER A 544 32.63 -19.77 -2.09
C SER A 544 31.36 -19.18 -2.70
N LEU A 545 31.52 -18.07 -3.44
CA LEU A 545 30.42 -17.42 -4.17
C LEU A 545 29.89 -18.25 -5.35
N LEU A 546 30.69 -19.24 -5.81
CA LEU A 546 30.33 -20.17 -6.89
C LEU A 546 29.66 -21.44 -6.36
N SER A 547 29.74 -21.71 -5.06
CA SER A 547 29.22 -22.93 -4.46
C SER A 547 27.74 -22.77 -4.12
N SER A 548 26.95 -23.78 -4.46
CA SER A 548 25.62 -24.04 -3.93
C SER A 548 25.61 -25.33 -3.11
N PRO A 549 24.65 -25.53 -2.20
CA PRO A 549 24.49 -26.81 -1.51
C PRO A 549 24.14 -27.94 -2.50
N GLU A 550 25.07 -28.86 -2.70
CA GLU A 550 24.91 -29.99 -3.65
C GLU A 550 24.75 -31.32 -2.89
N GLU A 551 23.79 -32.16 -3.32
CA GLU A 551 23.63 -33.52 -2.77
C GLU A 551 24.49 -34.51 -3.56
N GLY A 552 25.24 -35.33 -2.84
CA GLY A 552 25.98 -36.44 -3.40
C GLY A 552 25.98 -37.63 -2.46
N LYS A 553 26.86 -38.59 -2.73
CA LYS A 553 27.06 -39.77 -1.88
C LYS A 553 28.37 -39.67 -1.14
N ILE A 554 28.32 -39.72 0.19
CA ILE A 554 29.50 -39.73 1.06
C ILE A 554 29.84 -41.15 1.51
N ILE A 555 31.14 -41.45 1.55
CA ILE A 555 31.72 -42.69 2.06
C ILE A 555 32.81 -42.29 3.05
N PHE A 556 32.71 -42.77 4.30
CA PHE A 556 33.71 -42.54 5.33
C PHE A 556 34.72 -43.68 5.36
N PHE A 557 36.00 -43.33 5.51
CA PHE A 557 37.11 -44.27 5.68
C PHE A 557 37.83 -44.00 7.01
N SER A 558 38.72 -44.91 7.41
CA SER A 558 39.50 -44.77 8.65
C SER A 558 40.45 -43.57 8.64
N GLU A 559 40.97 -43.17 7.47
CA GLU A 559 41.94 -42.07 7.31
C GLU A 559 41.48 -40.98 6.34
N GLY A 560 40.18 -40.88 6.07
CA GLY A 560 39.65 -39.86 5.16
C GLY A 560 38.20 -40.07 4.76
N LEU A 561 37.75 -39.33 3.75
CA LEU A 561 36.41 -39.50 3.18
C LEU A 561 36.41 -39.33 1.66
N LEU A 562 35.43 -39.94 1.02
CA LEU A 562 35.17 -39.85 -0.42
C LEU A 562 33.75 -39.32 -0.62
N PHE A 563 33.62 -38.27 -1.41
CA PHE A 563 32.33 -37.72 -1.82
C PHE A 563 32.16 -37.89 -3.34
N VAL A 564 31.03 -38.42 -3.77
CA VAL A 564 30.70 -38.66 -5.17
C VAL A 564 29.53 -37.78 -5.57
N HIS A 565 29.76 -36.87 -6.50
CA HIS A 565 28.77 -35.99 -7.10
C HIS A 565 28.55 -36.36 -8.58
N SER A 566 27.33 -36.18 -9.11
CA SER A 566 27.03 -36.46 -10.52
C SER A 566 27.80 -35.55 -11.49
N GLN A 567 28.03 -34.30 -11.10
CA GLN A 567 28.65 -33.29 -11.96
C GLN A 567 30.13 -33.03 -11.67
N TYR A 568 30.53 -33.10 -10.39
CA TYR A 568 31.93 -32.95 -10.01
C TYR A 568 32.68 -34.29 -10.09
N GLY A 569 31.97 -35.42 -10.15
CA GLY A 569 32.60 -36.71 -10.01
C GLY A 569 33.07 -36.94 -8.57
N SER A 570 34.19 -37.64 -8.42
CA SER A 570 34.69 -38.07 -7.11
C SER A 570 35.64 -37.05 -6.50
N ILE A 571 35.48 -36.79 -5.20
CA ILE A 571 36.32 -35.90 -4.39
C ILE A 571 36.86 -36.72 -3.24
N THR A 572 38.18 -36.90 -3.19
CA THR A 572 38.86 -37.69 -2.15
C THR A 572 39.58 -36.76 -1.18
N LEU A 573 39.30 -36.94 0.12
CA LEU A 573 39.86 -36.15 1.21
C LEU A 573 40.64 -37.09 2.13
N SER A 574 41.95 -37.18 1.92
CA SER A 574 42.87 -37.96 2.77
C SER A 574 43.31 -37.17 4.00
N LYS A 575 43.68 -37.87 5.08
CA LYS A 575 44.28 -37.29 6.30
C LYS A 575 45.44 -36.33 6.00
N ASP A 576 46.23 -36.60 4.96
CA ASP A 576 47.36 -35.76 4.56
C ASP A 576 46.93 -34.34 4.20
N HIS A 577 45.71 -34.22 3.66
CA HIS A 577 45.11 -32.97 3.18
C HIS A 577 44.19 -32.30 4.20
N ILE A 578 43.78 -33.00 5.26
CA ILE A 578 42.89 -32.47 6.29
C ILE A 578 43.73 -31.81 7.39
N SER A 579 43.34 -30.62 7.85
CA SER A 579 43.93 -29.99 9.03
C SER A 579 43.18 -30.35 10.29
N THR A 580 41.86 -30.13 10.30
CA THR A 580 40.98 -30.45 11.42
C THR A 580 39.56 -30.75 10.96
N ILE A 581 38.86 -31.59 11.70
CA ILE A 581 37.45 -31.87 11.47
C ILE A 581 36.65 -31.43 12.70
N LYS A 582 35.64 -30.59 12.50
CA LYS A 582 34.69 -30.18 13.55
C LYS A 582 33.34 -30.80 13.26
N PHE A 583 32.69 -31.35 14.28
CA PHE A 583 31.35 -31.91 14.15
C PHE A 583 30.39 -31.13 15.05
N TYR A 584 29.37 -30.54 14.42
CA TYR A 584 28.33 -29.77 15.07
C TYR A 584 26.97 -30.45 14.85
N ASP A 585 26.31 -30.83 15.93
CA ASP A 585 24.98 -31.44 15.92
C ASP A 585 24.11 -30.73 16.97
N PRO A 586 23.27 -29.75 16.59
CA PRO A 586 22.50 -28.97 17.54
C PRO A 586 21.36 -29.75 18.20
N ASP A 587 20.76 -30.74 17.52
CA ASP A 587 19.61 -31.52 17.99
C ASP A 587 19.34 -32.75 17.09
N SER A 588 18.72 -33.80 17.65
CA SER A 588 18.41 -35.06 16.93
C SER A 588 17.44 -34.92 15.72
N SER A 589 16.80 -33.77 15.56
CA SER A 589 15.92 -33.42 14.43
C SER A 589 16.53 -32.40 13.45
N ALA A 590 17.72 -31.88 13.74
CA ALA A 590 18.42 -30.91 12.92
C ALA A 590 19.47 -31.59 12.01
N VAL A 591 20.01 -30.84 11.05
CA VAL A 591 21.06 -31.34 10.14
C VAL A 591 22.41 -31.33 10.86
N ALA A 592 23.02 -32.49 11.06
CA ALA A 592 24.37 -32.57 11.61
C ALA A 592 25.39 -32.11 10.56
N SER A 593 26.34 -31.26 10.96
CA SER A 593 27.32 -30.63 10.07
C SER A 593 28.74 -31.04 10.40
N LEU A 594 29.42 -31.65 9.44
CA LEU A 594 30.83 -32.01 9.50
C LEU A 594 31.65 -30.94 8.75
N LEU A 595 32.35 -30.09 9.51
CA LEU A 595 33.19 -29.03 8.96
C LEU A 595 34.63 -29.54 8.83
N VAL A 596 35.11 -29.66 7.59
CA VAL A 596 36.45 -30.14 7.25
C VAL A 596 37.30 -28.96 6.84
N GLU A 597 38.25 -28.58 7.69
CA GLU A 597 39.29 -27.61 7.35
C GLU A 597 40.43 -28.32 6.62
N TYR A 598 40.89 -27.76 5.50
CA TYR A 598 41.83 -28.42 4.59
C TYR A 598 43.09 -27.60 4.30
N LYS A 599 44.18 -28.32 3.99
CA LYS A 599 45.48 -27.76 3.60
C LYS A 599 45.49 -27.39 2.11
N SER A 600 46.37 -26.47 1.71
CA SER A 600 46.52 -26.05 0.31
C SER A 600 46.93 -27.19 -0.64
N SER A 601 47.50 -28.28 -0.12
CA SER A 601 47.80 -29.49 -0.89
C SER A 601 46.57 -30.17 -1.48
N LEU A 602 45.36 -29.86 -0.98
CA LEU A 602 44.11 -30.39 -1.50
C LEU A 602 43.62 -29.68 -2.78
N LEU A 603 44.00 -28.42 -3.01
CA LEU A 603 43.45 -27.59 -4.09
C LEU A 603 43.50 -28.23 -5.50
N PRO A 604 44.55 -28.99 -5.88
CA PRO A 604 44.57 -29.71 -7.15
C PRO A 604 43.52 -30.83 -7.28
N HIS A 605 43.05 -31.33 -6.14
CA HIS A 605 42.16 -32.48 -5.99
C HIS A 605 40.74 -32.08 -5.56
N LEU A 606 40.47 -30.78 -5.40
CA LEU A 606 39.18 -30.23 -5.04
C LEU A 606 38.60 -29.44 -6.22
N PRO A 607 37.32 -29.62 -6.59
CA PRO A 607 36.68 -28.81 -7.60
C PRO A 607 36.83 -27.32 -7.28
N PHE A 608 37.24 -26.53 -8.26
CA PHE A 608 37.44 -25.08 -8.11
C PHE A 608 36.25 -24.32 -7.50
N PRO A 609 34.97 -24.64 -7.79
CA PRO A 609 33.84 -23.97 -7.14
C PRO A 609 33.79 -24.13 -5.62
N LEU A 610 34.42 -25.18 -5.08
CA LEU A 610 34.49 -25.45 -3.63
C LEU A 610 35.72 -24.83 -2.97
N HIS A 611 36.55 -24.11 -3.71
CA HIS A 611 37.70 -23.39 -3.16
C HIS A 611 37.20 -22.17 -2.39
N SER A 612 37.60 -22.06 -1.13
CA SER A 612 37.17 -20.96 -0.26
C SER A 612 38.36 -20.33 0.46
N ALA A 613 38.23 -19.05 0.80
CA ALA A 613 39.28 -18.31 1.51
C ALA A 613 39.52 -18.86 2.93
N ASP A 614 38.47 -19.36 3.58
CA ASP A 614 38.52 -20.00 4.90
C ASP A 614 38.97 -21.47 4.87
N ARG A 615 39.21 -22.03 3.67
CA ARG A 615 39.62 -23.43 3.44
C ARG A 615 38.80 -24.44 4.24
N CYS A 616 37.49 -24.25 4.24
CA CYS A 616 36.54 -25.07 4.99
C CYS A 616 35.46 -25.62 4.07
N LEU A 617 35.22 -26.93 4.15
CA LEU A 617 34.06 -27.60 3.54
C LEU A 617 33.09 -28.02 4.62
N VAL A 618 31.80 -27.98 4.32
CA VAL A 618 30.75 -28.51 5.20
C VAL A 618 30.08 -29.69 4.51
N PHE A 619 30.08 -30.84 5.18
CA PHE A 619 29.27 -31.99 4.81
C PHE A 619 28.08 -32.10 5.75
N ALA A 620 26.87 -31.96 5.21
CA ALA A 620 25.63 -32.02 6.00
C ALA A 620 25.02 -33.42 5.91
N LEU A 621 24.81 -34.04 7.07
CA LEU A 621 24.17 -35.35 7.22
C LEU A 621 22.73 -35.13 7.66
N GLN A 622 21.78 -35.64 6.87
CA GLN A 622 20.36 -35.50 7.19
C GLN A 622 20.01 -36.25 8.50
N PRO A 623 19.14 -35.68 9.35
CA PRO A 623 18.73 -36.33 10.58
C PRO A 623 18.10 -37.69 10.27
N ARG A 624 18.45 -38.70 11.08
CA ARG A 624 17.97 -40.09 10.98
C ARG A 624 18.33 -40.83 9.67
N SER A 625 19.14 -40.27 8.78
CA SER A 625 19.64 -40.95 7.57
C SER A 625 20.56 -42.15 7.92
N LYS A 626 20.88 -42.99 6.93
CA LYS A 626 21.84 -44.09 7.16
C LYS A 626 23.24 -43.54 7.41
N SER A 627 23.64 -42.47 6.74
CA SER A 627 24.91 -41.75 6.89
C SER A 627 25.07 -41.16 8.28
N HIS A 628 24.02 -40.52 8.81
CA HIS A 628 24.00 -39.98 10.17
C HIS A 628 24.18 -41.09 11.23
N ARG A 629 23.40 -42.18 11.13
CA ARG A 629 23.52 -43.33 12.05
C ARG A 629 24.87 -44.05 11.92
N ALA A 630 25.36 -44.21 10.69
CA ALA A 630 26.63 -44.85 10.40
C ALA A 630 27.82 -44.00 10.91
N PHE A 631 27.72 -42.68 10.85
CA PHE A 631 28.72 -41.79 11.41
C PHE A 631 28.90 -42.03 12.91
N TYR A 632 27.80 -41.97 13.68
CA TYR A 632 27.85 -42.24 15.12
C TYR A 632 28.30 -43.66 15.49
N SER A 633 27.84 -44.68 14.75
CA SER A 633 28.10 -46.08 15.11
C SER A 633 29.45 -46.63 14.64
N LYS A 634 29.99 -46.13 13.52
CA LYS A 634 31.16 -46.71 12.85
C LYS A 634 32.32 -45.73 12.64
N VAL A 635 32.07 -44.43 12.56
CA VAL A 635 33.10 -43.42 12.19
C VAL A 635 33.60 -42.67 13.41
N LEU A 636 32.69 -42.23 14.28
CA LEU A 636 32.98 -41.40 15.44
C LEU A 636 34.01 -42.07 16.37
N SER A 637 33.84 -43.35 16.68
CA SER A 637 34.74 -44.12 17.55
C SER A 637 36.14 -44.32 16.94
N VAL A 638 36.25 -44.40 15.62
CA VAL A 638 37.52 -44.56 14.91
C VAL A 638 38.28 -43.25 14.87
N TRP A 639 37.59 -42.15 14.52
CA TRP A 639 38.22 -40.84 14.37
C TRP A 639 38.53 -40.14 15.71
N GLN A 640 37.83 -40.48 16.80
CA GLN A 640 38.16 -39.97 18.15
C GLN A 640 39.31 -40.73 18.83
N ASN A 641 39.73 -41.89 18.29
CA ASN A 641 40.72 -42.72 18.94
C ASN A 641 42.10 -42.04 18.93
N SER A 642 42.82 -42.06 20.05
CA SER A 642 44.18 -41.47 20.20
C SER A 642 45.24 -42.00 19.22
N LYS A 643 44.98 -43.13 18.56
CA LYS A 643 45.82 -43.70 17.49
C LYS A 643 45.46 -43.22 16.07
N SER A 644 44.33 -42.51 15.91
CA SER A 644 43.90 -41.90 14.66
C SER A 644 44.65 -40.58 14.48
N GLU A 645 45.28 -40.40 13.31
CA GLU A 645 45.91 -39.13 12.94
C GLU A 645 44.90 -38.07 12.45
N LEU A 646 43.59 -38.37 12.47
CA LEU A 646 42.51 -37.42 12.14
C LEU A 646 41.99 -36.71 13.41
N PRO A 647 42.24 -35.40 13.58
CA PRO A 647 41.76 -34.66 14.75
C PRO A 647 40.29 -34.26 14.57
N LEU A 648 39.37 -35.06 15.12
CA LEU A 648 37.93 -34.76 15.20
C LEU A 648 37.59 -34.03 16.51
N GLN A 649 36.93 -32.87 16.42
CA GLN A 649 36.49 -32.06 17.55
C GLN A 649 34.97 -31.92 17.57
N MET A 650 34.34 -32.20 18.72
CA MET A 650 32.93 -31.89 18.96
C MET A 650 32.81 -30.41 19.33
N VAL A 651 31.94 -29.65 18.66
CA VAL A 651 31.82 -28.20 18.87
C VAL A 651 30.38 -27.77 19.11
N ASP A 652 30.21 -26.70 19.90
CA ASP A 652 28.92 -26.04 20.12
C ASP A 652 28.76 -24.81 19.20
N GLN A 653 27.53 -24.30 19.07
CA GLN A 653 27.20 -23.16 18.20
C GLN A 653 28.10 -21.93 18.44
N LYS A 654 28.49 -21.66 19.70
CA LYS A 654 29.33 -20.51 20.06
C LYS A 654 30.75 -20.60 19.51
N GLN A 655 31.25 -21.81 19.25
CA GLN A 655 32.62 -22.07 18.79
C GLN A 655 32.75 -22.04 17.26
N LEU A 656 31.64 -21.97 16.53
CA LEU A 656 31.62 -21.83 15.07
C LEU A 656 31.93 -20.38 14.65
N THR A 657 32.72 -20.23 13.58
CA THR A 657 32.95 -18.92 12.96
C THR A 657 31.68 -18.41 12.27
N TRP A 658 31.64 -17.13 11.92
CA TRP A 658 30.50 -16.53 11.20
C TRP A 658 30.18 -17.27 9.89
N ASN A 659 31.20 -17.57 9.07
CA ASN A 659 31.02 -18.33 7.83
C ASN A 659 30.45 -19.72 8.06
N GLN A 660 30.95 -20.42 9.09
CA GLN A 660 30.48 -21.75 9.46
C GLN A 660 29.02 -21.75 9.93
N LYS A 661 28.63 -20.75 10.74
CA LYS A 661 27.23 -20.52 11.13
C LYS A 661 26.33 -20.23 9.94
N ASN A 662 26.78 -19.40 9.01
CA ASN A 662 26.03 -19.07 7.80
C ASN A 662 25.84 -20.30 6.90
N MET A 663 26.90 -21.08 6.67
CA MET A 663 26.84 -22.32 5.91
C MET A 663 25.85 -23.32 6.54
N HIS A 664 25.94 -23.54 7.85
CA HIS A 664 25.01 -24.41 8.57
C HIS A 664 23.56 -23.90 8.49
N SER A 665 23.32 -22.60 8.71
CA SER A 665 21.97 -22.02 8.64
C SER A 665 21.33 -22.18 7.26
N ARG A 666 22.10 -22.02 6.17
CA ARG A 666 21.63 -22.26 4.81
C ARG A 666 21.26 -23.73 4.57
N LEU A 667 22.07 -24.66 5.08
CA LEU A 667 21.81 -26.11 4.98
C LEU A 667 20.60 -26.55 5.82
N GLN A 668 20.45 -25.99 7.03
CA GLN A 668 19.30 -26.27 7.89
C GLN A 668 18.00 -25.79 7.23
N LYS A 669 17.99 -24.59 6.66
CA LYS A 669 16.82 -24.06 5.93
C LYS A 669 16.43 -24.91 4.73
N LEU A 670 17.42 -25.39 3.97
CA LEU A 670 17.20 -26.32 2.87
C LEU A 670 16.52 -27.61 3.36
N HIS A 671 16.90 -28.11 4.54
CA HIS A 671 16.24 -29.26 5.13
C HIS A 671 14.82 -28.95 5.61
N ASP A 672 14.62 -27.85 6.31
CA ASP A 672 13.33 -27.44 6.89
C ASP A 672 12.27 -27.19 5.80
N SER A 673 12.66 -26.64 4.65
CA SER A 673 11.76 -26.41 3.51
C SER A 673 11.35 -27.70 2.78
N GLN A 674 11.92 -28.86 3.15
CA GLN A 674 11.78 -30.13 2.42
C GLN A 674 12.12 -30.01 0.93
N GLU A 675 12.91 -29.00 0.56
CA GLU A 675 13.31 -28.75 -0.81
C GLU A 675 14.24 -29.87 -1.29
N PRO A 676 14.08 -30.35 -2.54
CA PRO A 676 15.09 -31.20 -3.13
C PRO A 676 16.44 -30.45 -3.25
N PRO A 677 17.58 -31.15 -3.30
CA PRO A 677 18.92 -30.57 -3.54
C PRO A 677 19.04 -29.88 -4.88
N VAL A 678 19.99 -28.96 -5.10
CA VAL A 678 20.18 -28.27 -6.40
C VAL A 678 20.25 -29.24 -7.60
N ALA A 679 21.00 -30.35 -7.50
CA ALA A 679 21.00 -31.41 -8.52
C ALA A 679 19.63 -32.10 -8.77
N LYS A 680 18.71 -32.16 -7.79
CA LYS A 680 17.32 -32.66 -7.92
C LYS A 680 16.25 -31.56 -8.06
N ARG A 681 16.55 -30.29 -7.71
CA ARG A 681 15.72 -29.08 -7.96
C ARG A 681 15.58 -28.82 -9.44
N ARG A 682 16.57 -29.27 -10.22
CA ARG A 682 16.60 -29.16 -11.68
C ARG A 682 15.33 -29.72 -12.33
N GLY A 683 14.64 -30.73 -11.75
CA GLY A 683 13.35 -31.24 -12.27
C GLY A 683 12.07 -30.69 -11.63
N SER A 684 12.15 -29.99 -10.49
CA SER A 684 10.98 -29.46 -9.77
C SER A 684 11.42 -28.35 -8.81
N LEU A 685 11.58 -27.13 -9.34
CA LEU A 685 11.59 -25.92 -8.52
C LEU A 685 10.15 -25.70 -8.02
N LYS A 686 9.78 -26.40 -6.94
CA LYS A 686 8.61 -25.96 -6.16
C LYS A 686 9.01 -24.69 -5.43
N THR A 687 8.16 -23.70 -5.61
CA THR A 687 8.34 -22.30 -5.26
C THR A 687 8.15 -22.09 -3.78
N SER A 688 9.19 -22.38 -3.02
CA SER A 688 9.31 -21.76 -1.71
C SER A 688 9.77 -20.34 -1.98
N TYR A 689 8.94 -19.36 -1.63
CA TYR A 689 9.36 -18.03 -1.20
C TYR A 689 10.51 -18.24 -0.20
N SER A 690 11.75 -18.35 -0.66
CA SER A 690 12.85 -18.75 0.21
C SER A 690 13.15 -17.55 1.09
N GLN A 691 12.57 -17.59 2.29
CA GLN A 691 12.69 -16.64 3.40
C GLN A 691 14.16 -16.54 3.84
N LEU A 692 15.01 -16.02 2.96
CA LEU A 692 16.30 -15.48 3.34
C LEU A 692 15.97 -14.24 4.19
N PRO A 693 16.53 -14.11 5.40
CA PRO A 693 16.24 -12.96 6.26
C PRO A 693 16.57 -11.64 5.55
N GLU A 694 17.55 -11.69 4.64
CA GLU A 694 17.97 -10.61 3.75
C GLU A 694 16.85 -10.18 2.77
N GLN A 695 16.04 -11.11 2.25
CA GLN A 695 14.94 -10.79 1.32
C GLN A 695 13.74 -10.22 2.07
N ASP A 696 13.38 -10.77 3.23
CA ASP A 696 12.29 -10.21 4.07
C ASP A 696 12.63 -8.78 4.53
N MET A 697 13.91 -8.55 4.88
CA MET A 697 14.43 -7.22 5.17
C MET A 697 14.35 -6.29 3.97
N PHE A 698 14.78 -6.77 2.80
CA PHE A 698 14.69 -5.99 1.57
C PHE A 698 13.25 -5.59 1.26
N LEU A 699 12.27 -6.50 1.38
CA LEU A 699 10.86 -6.18 1.11
C LEU A 699 10.30 -5.12 2.06
N GLN A 700 10.70 -5.17 3.35
CA GLN A 700 10.33 -4.15 4.32
C GLN A 700 10.97 -2.79 4.00
N HIS A 701 12.26 -2.80 3.63
CA HIS A 701 13.00 -1.61 3.25
C HIS A 701 12.47 -1.00 1.95
N PHE A 702 12.17 -1.83 0.95
CA PHE A 702 11.56 -1.46 -0.32
C PHE A 702 10.17 -0.87 -0.16
N ALA A 703 9.32 -1.43 0.70
CA ALA A 703 8.01 -0.85 0.96
C ALA A 703 8.14 0.63 1.38
N LEU A 704 9.01 0.94 2.35
CA LEU A 704 9.25 2.32 2.79
C LEU A 704 9.85 3.19 1.66
N SER A 705 10.85 2.70 0.95
CA SER A 705 11.47 3.41 -0.19
C SER A 705 10.48 3.70 -1.33
N SER A 706 9.53 2.81 -1.58
CA SER A 706 8.59 2.90 -2.71
C SER A 706 7.48 3.92 -2.50
N ILE A 707 7.16 4.23 -1.25
CA ILE A 707 6.00 5.05 -0.85
C ILE A 707 6.35 6.54 -0.85
N GLY A 708 7.59 6.91 -0.48
CA GLY A 708 8.03 8.30 -0.53
C GLY A 708 9.52 8.45 -0.24
N GLN A 709 10.06 9.63 -0.56
CA GLN A 709 11.46 10.00 -0.29
C GLN A 709 11.61 10.88 0.96
N GLU A 710 10.51 11.10 1.70
CA GLU A 710 10.54 11.84 2.97
C GLU A 710 11.41 11.11 4.00
N PRO A 711 12.32 11.81 4.69
CA PRO A 711 13.28 11.15 5.54
C PRO A 711 12.66 10.61 6.83
N ILE A 712 13.16 9.46 7.25
CA ILE A 712 12.79 8.75 8.47
C ILE A 712 13.68 9.23 9.61
N LEU A 713 13.13 9.44 10.80
CA LEU A 713 13.92 9.86 11.96
C LEU A 713 14.79 8.71 12.46
N TYR A 714 16.06 9.00 12.79
CA TYR A 714 17.01 7.98 13.26
C TYR A 714 16.47 7.15 14.43
N ASP A 715 15.85 7.80 15.42
CA ASP A 715 15.30 7.14 16.62
C ASP A 715 14.14 6.17 16.31
N HIS A 716 13.53 6.26 15.12
CA HIS A 716 12.42 5.39 14.71
C HIS A 716 12.86 4.18 13.90
N LEU A 717 14.11 4.10 13.42
CA LEU A 717 14.60 2.97 12.59
C LEU A 717 14.50 1.62 13.30
N GLY A 718 14.93 1.53 14.56
CA GLY A 718 14.86 0.26 15.32
C GLY A 718 13.43 -0.25 15.50
N VAL A 719 12.45 0.66 15.47
CA VAL A 719 11.01 0.32 15.55
C VAL A 719 10.48 -0.14 14.19
N LEU A 720 10.99 0.42 13.09
CA LEU A 720 10.61 0.04 11.72
C LEU A 720 11.26 -1.29 11.28
N PHE A 721 12.48 -1.59 11.75
CA PHE A 721 13.27 -2.78 11.39
C PHE A 721 13.76 -3.54 12.63
N PRO A 722 12.96 -4.45 13.22
CA PRO A 722 13.30 -5.17 14.45
C PRO A 722 14.54 -6.07 14.38
N SER A 723 14.93 -6.46 13.17
CA SER A 723 16.07 -7.35 12.86
C SER A 723 17.39 -6.60 12.66
N ALA A 724 17.37 -5.27 12.57
CA ALA A 724 18.59 -4.50 12.73
C ALA A 724 18.94 -4.53 14.22
N GLU A 725 20.15 -4.98 14.58
CA GLU A 725 20.69 -4.95 15.95
C GLU A 725 20.93 -3.50 16.44
N LEU A 726 19.94 -2.63 16.29
CA LEU A 726 19.94 -1.28 16.82
C LEU A 726 19.48 -1.36 18.27
N ARG A 727 20.39 -0.97 19.17
CA ARG A 727 20.15 -0.86 20.62
C ARG A 727 18.77 -0.27 20.88
N ASN A 728 18.05 -0.91 21.81
CA ASN A 728 16.78 -0.44 22.34
C ASN A 728 16.80 1.09 22.55
N PRO A 729 15.82 1.83 22.05
CA PRO A 729 15.71 3.24 22.36
C PRO A 729 15.60 3.39 23.88
N VAL A 730 16.49 4.20 24.46
CA VAL A 730 16.42 4.58 25.87
C VAL A 730 15.13 5.38 26.03
N SER A 731 14.13 4.80 26.69
CA SER A 731 12.86 5.45 26.97
C SER A 731 13.04 6.55 28.03
N SER A 732 13.52 7.73 27.61
CA SER A 732 13.51 8.95 28.43
C SER A 732 12.10 9.58 28.51
N LEU A 733 11.08 8.76 28.81
CA LEU A 733 9.67 9.18 28.88
C LEU A 733 9.28 9.83 30.22
N GLY A 734 10.20 9.92 31.19
CA GLY A 734 9.87 10.27 32.58
C GLY A 734 9.22 11.65 32.79
N ASP A 735 9.59 12.67 32.01
CA ASP A 735 9.33 14.07 32.43
C ASP A 735 8.38 14.90 31.53
N LYS A 736 7.82 14.34 30.44
CA LYS A 736 6.96 15.09 29.50
C LYS A 736 5.48 15.08 29.86
N VAL A 737 4.76 16.20 29.70
CA VAL A 737 3.30 16.31 29.82
C VAL A 737 2.63 15.47 28.74
N VAL A 738 1.75 14.54 29.14
CA VAL A 738 1.03 13.66 28.22
C VAL A 738 -0.24 14.36 27.71
N VAL A 739 -0.40 14.38 26.40
CA VAL A 739 -1.57 14.91 25.69
C VAL A 739 -2.41 13.75 25.17
N THR A 740 -3.71 13.75 25.48
CA THR A 740 -4.70 12.83 24.90
C THR A 740 -5.64 13.63 24.02
N ILE A 741 -5.73 13.29 22.73
CA ILE A 741 -6.58 13.99 21.76
C ILE A 741 -7.91 13.24 21.65
N ILE A 742 -9.02 13.94 21.85
CA ILE A 742 -10.38 13.41 21.66
C ILE A 742 -11.01 14.14 20.48
N THR A 743 -11.32 13.40 19.43
CA THR A 743 -11.91 13.90 18.18
C THR A 743 -13.29 13.30 17.93
N GLY A 744 -14.01 13.85 16.96
CA GLY A 744 -15.31 13.35 16.51
C GLY A 744 -16.12 14.43 15.81
N LEU A 745 -17.00 14.01 14.90
CA LEU A 745 -17.93 14.90 14.21
C LEU A 745 -18.85 15.66 15.19
N PRO A 746 -19.47 16.79 14.80
CA PRO A 746 -20.50 17.41 15.62
C PRO A 746 -21.64 16.42 15.91
N GLY A 747 -22.09 16.37 17.16
CA GLY A 747 -23.09 15.40 17.62
C GLY A 747 -22.53 14.07 18.15
N SER A 748 -21.24 13.77 17.95
CA SER A 748 -20.57 12.53 18.42
C SER A 748 -20.45 12.36 19.95
N HIS A 749 -21.05 13.24 20.75
CA HIS A 749 -20.96 13.24 22.22
C HIS A 749 -19.53 13.25 22.81
N LYS A 750 -18.50 13.63 22.03
CA LYS A 750 -17.10 13.72 22.49
C LYS A 750 -16.91 14.58 23.75
N GLU A 751 -17.69 15.63 23.90
CA GLU A 751 -17.64 16.50 25.07
C GLU A 751 -18.14 15.80 26.34
N ARG A 752 -19.20 14.98 26.22
CA ARG A 752 -19.72 14.19 27.34
C ARG A 752 -18.70 13.15 27.77
N LEU A 753 -18.07 12.47 26.82
CA LEU A 753 -16.97 11.54 27.09
C LEU A 753 -15.82 12.24 27.84
N CYS A 754 -15.37 13.40 27.36
CA CYS A 754 -14.30 14.15 28.01
C CYS A 754 -14.68 14.56 29.45
N ASN A 755 -15.87 15.11 29.66
CA ASN A 755 -16.35 15.50 30.99
C ASN A 755 -16.44 14.29 31.93
N TYR A 756 -16.89 13.14 31.43
CA TYR A 756 -16.98 11.89 32.18
C TYR A 756 -15.59 11.38 32.59
N LEU A 757 -14.61 11.38 31.68
CA LEU A 757 -13.23 10.97 31.97
C LEU A 757 -12.57 11.87 33.03
N VAL A 758 -12.80 13.18 32.96
CA VAL A 758 -12.30 14.13 33.96
C VAL A 758 -12.96 13.86 35.31
N GLN A 759 -14.29 13.66 35.36
CA GLN A 759 -15.02 13.37 36.59
C GLN A 759 -14.55 12.08 37.28
N LEU A 760 -14.37 11.01 36.53
CA LEU A 760 -13.89 9.72 37.06
C LEU A 760 -12.47 9.79 37.63
N ASN A 761 -11.60 10.63 37.07
CA ASN A 761 -10.19 10.68 37.43
C ASN A 761 -9.79 11.90 38.26
N LYS A 762 -10.75 12.68 38.80
CA LYS A 762 -10.47 13.87 39.63
C LYS A 762 -9.54 13.58 40.81
N GLU A 763 -9.61 12.38 41.37
CA GLU A 763 -8.81 11.95 42.52
C GLU A 763 -7.43 11.38 42.12
N ARG A 764 -7.24 11.00 40.84
CA ARG A 764 -6.05 10.28 40.35
C ARG A 764 -4.99 11.17 39.69
N GLY A 765 -5.22 12.48 39.56
CA GLY A 765 -4.25 13.41 38.98
C GLY A 765 -4.83 14.78 38.63
N ARG A 766 -3.96 15.69 38.15
CA ARG A 766 -4.36 17.02 37.69
C ARG A 766 -4.73 16.98 36.21
N TRP A 767 -6.01 17.17 35.89
CA TRP A 767 -6.54 17.13 34.52
C TRP A 767 -6.83 18.54 34.01
N VAL A 768 -6.35 18.85 32.81
CA VAL A 768 -6.65 20.11 32.13
C VAL A 768 -7.26 19.81 30.78
N VAL A 769 -8.29 20.55 30.39
CA VAL A 769 -9.00 20.37 29.12
C VAL A 769 -8.81 21.62 28.27
N TYR A 770 -8.29 21.45 27.06
CA TYR A 770 -8.32 22.46 26.01
C TYR A 770 -9.59 22.28 25.17
N LYS A 771 -10.36 23.36 25.07
CA LYS A 771 -11.48 23.51 24.13
C LYS A 771 -11.21 24.74 23.27
N PRO A 772 -11.43 24.67 21.94
CA PRO A 772 -11.40 25.85 21.07
C PRO A 772 -12.38 26.91 21.60
N ASP A 773 -12.03 28.19 21.44
CA ASP A 773 -12.90 29.28 21.88
C ASP A 773 -14.21 29.25 21.06
N PRO A 774 -15.40 29.19 21.70
CA PRO A 774 -16.67 29.32 20.99
C PRO A 774 -16.83 30.65 20.24
N ASP A 775 -16.02 31.67 20.56
CA ASP A 775 -15.99 32.95 19.88
C ASP A 775 -15.01 33.01 18.69
N SER A 776 -14.15 31.99 18.49
CA SER A 776 -13.30 31.89 17.29
C SER A 776 -14.09 31.28 16.13
N PHE A 777 -14.27 32.07 15.07
CA PHE A 777 -15.15 31.78 13.92
C PHE A 777 -14.55 30.84 12.87
N ASP A 778 -13.28 30.47 13.03
CA ASP A 778 -12.54 29.70 12.05
C ASP A 778 -12.49 28.21 12.41
N SER A 779 -12.24 27.42 11.36
CA SER A 779 -11.73 26.06 11.45
C SER A 779 -10.54 25.96 12.42
N PHE A 780 -10.15 24.73 12.79
CA PHE A 780 -9.02 24.49 13.68
C PHE A 780 -7.80 25.37 13.37
N SER A 781 -7.36 26.17 14.35
CA SER A 781 -6.18 27.02 14.26
C SER A 781 -5.01 26.41 15.02
N ALA A 782 -3.96 26.02 14.28
CA ALA A 782 -2.73 25.49 14.86
C ALA A 782 -2.02 26.52 15.74
N SER A 783 -2.00 27.79 15.32
CA SER A 783 -1.32 28.87 16.06
C SER A 783 -2.00 29.14 17.42
N HIS A 784 -3.33 29.10 17.47
CA HIS A 784 -4.07 29.27 18.72
C HIS A 784 -3.77 28.14 19.73
N LEU A 785 -3.76 26.89 19.26
CA LEU A 785 -3.37 25.75 20.10
C LEU A 785 -1.93 25.89 20.60
N GLN A 786 -0.99 26.28 19.74
CA GLN A 786 0.41 26.47 20.11
C GLN A 786 0.62 27.59 21.13
N GLN A 787 -0.08 28.72 20.97
CA GLN A 787 -0.09 29.79 21.97
C GLN A 787 -0.64 29.31 23.32
N TYR A 788 -1.72 28.52 23.31
CA TYR A 788 -2.25 27.91 24.53
C TYR A 788 -1.24 26.96 25.20
N LEU A 789 -0.52 26.13 24.43
CA LEU A 789 0.51 25.24 24.97
C LEU A 789 1.67 26.01 25.61
N SER A 790 2.08 27.13 25.01
CA SER A 790 3.10 28.02 25.58
C SER A 790 2.63 28.63 26.91
N GLY A 791 1.45 29.24 26.94
CA GLY A 791 0.88 29.82 28.16
C GLY A 791 0.58 28.77 29.24
N PHE A 792 0.20 27.55 28.83
CA PHE A 792 0.02 26.42 29.72
C PHE A 792 1.33 26.11 30.46
N LEU A 793 2.47 25.98 29.78
CA LEU A 793 3.75 25.70 30.46
C LEU A 793 4.18 26.83 31.40
N GLU A 794 3.95 28.10 31.03
CA GLU A 794 4.26 29.25 31.89
C GLU A 794 3.48 29.21 33.21
N SER A 795 2.21 28.81 33.16
CA SER A 795 1.32 28.71 34.33
C SER A 795 1.63 27.53 35.28
N GLN A 796 2.52 26.61 34.89
CA GLN A 796 2.76 25.33 35.59
C GLN A 796 3.92 25.35 36.60
N ARG A 797 4.49 26.51 36.93
CA ARG A 797 5.57 26.65 37.94
C ARG A 797 5.08 26.62 39.41
N GLY A 798 4.23 25.66 39.78
CA GLY A 798 3.70 25.51 41.15
C GLY A 798 3.77 24.06 41.68
N PRO A 799 3.75 23.84 43.01
CA PRO A 799 3.84 22.51 43.62
C PRO A 799 2.52 21.74 43.49
N GLY A 800 2.32 21.08 42.35
CA GLY A 800 1.20 20.18 42.09
C GLY A 800 1.64 19.07 41.14
N GLY A 801 1.15 17.85 41.34
CA GLY A 801 1.54 16.68 40.52
C GLY A 801 1.40 16.90 39.01
N LYS A 802 2.13 16.09 38.24
CA LYS A 802 2.24 16.20 36.77
C LYS A 802 0.85 16.29 36.10
N PRO A 803 0.55 17.38 35.38
CA PRO A 803 -0.76 17.54 34.74
C PRO A 803 -0.85 16.69 33.47
N ARG A 804 -2.07 16.24 33.16
CA ARG A 804 -2.41 15.62 31.87
C ARG A 804 -3.37 16.52 31.10
N LEU A 805 -3.10 16.71 29.81
CA LEU A 805 -3.86 17.60 28.94
C LEU A 805 -4.78 16.79 28.02
N LEU A 806 -6.08 17.08 28.06
CA LEU A 806 -7.08 16.58 27.11
C LEU A 806 -7.35 17.65 26.06
N VAL A 807 -7.13 17.35 24.78
CA VAL A 807 -7.36 18.28 23.65
C VAL A 807 -8.60 17.84 22.89
N LEU A 808 -9.63 18.68 22.87
CA LEU A 808 -10.83 18.47 22.06
C LEU A 808 -10.68 19.18 20.71
N SER A 809 -10.69 18.42 19.62
CA SER A 809 -10.65 18.99 18.26
C SER A 809 -12.03 19.54 17.85
N PRO A 810 -12.11 20.54 16.95
CA PRO A 810 -13.36 20.91 16.28
C PRO A 810 -13.92 19.76 15.42
N GLY A 811 -15.20 19.87 15.04
CA GLY A 811 -15.97 18.76 14.44
C GLY A 811 -15.42 18.20 13.12
N TYR A 812 -15.17 19.06 12.13
CA TYR A 812 -14.72 18.66 10.79
C TYR A 812 -13.21 18.83 10.59
N THR A 813 -12.43 18.67 11.66
CA THR A 813 -10.97 18.82 11.65
C THR A 813 -10.28 17.48 11.41
N ASP A 814 -9.25 17.49 10.57
CA ASP A 814 -8.34 16.35 10.44
C ASP A 814 -7.44 16.28 11.68
N VAL A 815 -7.38 15.11 12.30
CA VAL A 815 -6.61 14.91 13.53
C VAL A 815 -5.12 15.07 13.29
N LEU A 816 -4.64 14.82 12.06
CA LEU A 816 -3.25 15.04 11.71
C LEU A 816 -2.82 16.50 11.88
N ASP A 817 -3.70 17.46 11.59
CA ASP A 817 -3.38 18.88 11.77
C ASP A 817 -3.19 19.21 13.26
N VAL A 818 -4.00 18.59 14.14
CA VAL A 818 -3.87 18.72 15.60
C VAL A 818 -2.59 18.05 16.11
N VAL A 819 -2.28 16.85 15.61
CA VAL A 819 -1.04 16.12 15.94
C VAL A 819 0.18 16.93 15.51
N GLN A 820 0.18 17.47 14.29
CA GLN A 820 1.28 18.29 13.77
C GLN A 820 1.42 19.59 14.58
N ALA A 821 0.33 20.23 14.99
CA ALA A 821 0.38 21.43 15.82
C ALA A 821 1.03 21.18 17.20
N VAL A 822 0.75 20.02 17.82
CA VAL A 822 1.34 19.61 19.11
C VAL A 822 2.80 19.19 18.96
N LEU A 823 3.13 18.40 17.93
CA LEU A 823 4.49 17.86 17.74
C LEU A 823 5.47 18.86 17.15
N PHE A 824 5.02 19.87 16.39
CA PHE A 824 5.86 20.88 15.73
C PHE A 824 5.56 22.28 16.26
N HIS A 825 5.69 22.46 17.57
CA HIS A 825 5.62 23.78 18.18
C HIS A 825 6.79 24.67 17.70
N PRO A 826 6.57 25.96 17.39
CA PRO A 826 7.63 26.86 16.90
C PRO A 826 8.76 27.09 17.91
N ASP A 827 8.46 27.02 19.21
CA ASP A 827 9.46 27.00 20.29
C ASP A 827 9.91 25.55 20.62
N PRO A 828 11.19 25.20 20.42
CA PRO A 828 11.71 23.85 20.69
C PRO A 828 11.72 23.48 22.18
N VAL A 829 11.75 24.46 23.09
CA VAL A 829 11.70 24.20 24.54
C VAL A 829 10.32 23.70 24.92
N VAL A 830 9.28 24.38 24.44
CA VAL A 830 7.88 23.98 24.63
C VAL A 830 7.63 22.61 23.98
N GLN A 831 8.13 22.40 22.76
CA GLN A 831 8.02 21.12 22.04
C GLN A 831 8.59 19.94 22.86
N ALA A 832 9.73 20.11 23.51
CA ALA A 832 10.38 19.06 24.30
C ALA A 832 9.56 18.63 25.52
N CYS A 833 8.68 19.50 26.03
CA CYS A 833 7.88 19.26 27.23
C CYS A 833 6.59 18.45 26.99
N PHE A 834 6.13 18.27 25.75
CA PHE A 834 4.89 17.55 25.45
C PHE A 834 5.14 16.21 24.75
N THR A 835 4.24 15.26 24.97
CA THR A 835 4.16 14.01 24.22
C THR A 835 2.71 13.61 24.02
N ILE A 836 2.38 13.00 22.87
CA ILE A 836 1.04 12.47 22.62
C ILE A 836 0.99 11.04 23.16
N GLY A 837 0.02 10.76 24.04
CA GLY A 837 -0.19 9.44 24.61
C GLY A 837 -1.12 8.57 23.77
N ALA A 838 -2.32 9.10 23.49
CA ALA A 838 -3.37 8.41 22.75
C ALA A 838 -4.27 9.39 21.98
N VAL A 839 -4.92 8.86 20.94
CA VAL A 839 -5.87 9.59 20.11
C VAL A 839 -7.15 8.77 20.02
N THR A 840 -8.26 9.36 20.46
CA THR A 840 -9.57 8.70 20.53
C THR A 840 -10.59 9.39 19.63
N ALA A 841 -11.21 8.65 18.72
CA ALA A 841 -12.26 9.14 17.84
C ALA A 841 -13.64 8.73 18.34
N CYS A 842 -14.54 9.70 18.52
CA CYS A 842 -15.93 9.47 18.89
C CYS A 842 -16.80 9.43 17.63
N VAL A 843 -17.56 8.35 17.47
CA VAL A 843 -18.41 8.13 16.30
C VAL A 843 -19.83 7.85 16.78
N ASP A 844 -20.76 8.72 16.36
CA ASP A 844 -22.19 8.41 16.42
C ASP A 844 -22.64 7.89 15.04
N PRO A 845 -22.98 6.59 14.91
CA PRO A 845 -23.41 6.02 13.64
C PRO A 845 -24.61 6.74 13.01
N LEU A 846 -25.51 7.31 13.81
CA LEU A 846 -26.69 8.02 13.32
C LEU A 846 -26.39 9.43 12.81
N ALA A 847 -25.22 9.98 13.13
CA ALA A 847 -24.74 11.27 12.65
C ALA A 847 -23.52 11.14 11.72
N SER A 848 -23.24 9.92 11.22
CA SER A 848 -22.04 9.63 10.41
C SER A 848 -22.25 9.82 8.91
N CYS A 849 -23.49 9.65 8.42
CA CYS A 849 -23.82 9.76 7.00
C CYS A 849 -24.74 10.96 6.75
N VAL A 850 -24.51 11.67 5.63
CA VAL A 850 -25.38 12.73 5.13
C VAL A 850 -26.65 12.12 4.54
N GLU A 851 -26.45 11.16 3.63
CA GLU A 851 -27.49 10.48 2.87
C GLU A 851 -26.97 9.10 2.41
N HIS A 852 -27.85 8.08 2.32
CA HIS A 852 -27.48 6.69 2.00
C HIS A 852 -26.21 6.23 2.75
N ARG A 853 -25.12 5.96 2.01
CA ARG A 853 -23.77 5.63 2.53
C ARG A 853 -22.75 6.76 2.34
N PHE A 854 -23.19 7.95 1.96
CA PHE A 854 -22.35 9.13 1.79
C PHE A 854 -21.98 9.71 3.18
N THR A 855 -20.71 9.56 3.57
CA THR A 855 -20.24 9.99 4.90
C THR A 855 -20.01 11.49 4.99
N PHE A 856 -20.17 12.05 6.19
CA PHE A 856 -19.73 13.42 6.45
C PHE A 856 -18.21 13.59 6.25
N PRO A 857 -17.74 14.79 5.85
CA PRO A 857 -16.33 15.07 5.66
C PRO A 857 -15.50 14.76 6.92
N LYS A 858 -14.28 14.26 6.71
CA LYS A 858 -13.28 13.97 7.75
C LYS A 858 -13.62 12.82 8.72
N LEU A 859 -14.73 12.11 8.56
CA LEU A 859 -15.09 10.98 9.42
C LEU A 859 -14.03 9.87 9.41
N LEU A 860 -13.61 9.42 8.22
CA LEU A 860 -12.65 8.33 8.07
C LEU A 860 -11.25 8.76 8.49
N GLU A 861 -10.88 10.01 8.22
CA GLU A 861 -9.64 10.65 8.62
C GLU A 861 -9.51 10.69 10.14
N GLN A 862 -10.59 11.03 10.85
CA GLN A 862 -10.63 10.99 12.31
C GLN A 862 -10.46 9.58 12.87
N CYS A 863 -10.88 8.56 12.12
CA CYS A 863 -10.76 7.16 12.52
C CYS A 863 -9.52 6.46 11.94
N SER A 864 -8.65 7.17 11.24
CA SER A 864 -7.66 6.58 10.35
C SER A 864 -6.52 5.81 11.05
N GLN A 865 -6.00 4.80 10.34
CA GLN A 865 -4.95 3.91 10.85
C GLN A 865 -3.64 4.65 11.11
N GLY A 866 -3.00 4.38 12.26
CA GLY A 866 -1.75 5.03 12.66
C GLY A 866 -1.97 6.37 13.38
N ILE A 867 -3.17 6.96 13.29
CA ILE A 867 -3.54 8.18 14.02
C ILE A 867 -4.40 7.83 15.22
N ALA A 868 -5.60 7.32 14.99
CA ALA A 868 -6.52 6.93 16.07
C ALA A 868 -6.14 5.55 16.62
N SER A 869 -5.81 5.49 17.92
CA SER A 869 -5.59 4.22 18.63
C SER A 869 -6.90 3.57 19.06
N THR A 870 -7.95 4.39 19.27
CA THR A 870 -9.22 3.96 19.85
C THR A 870 -10.38 4.65 19.15
N VAL A 871 -11.42 3.88 18.81
CA VAL A 871 -12.69 4.39 18.28
C VAL A 871 -13.79 4.07 19.28
N VAL A 872 -14.48 5.10 19.74
CA VAL A 872 -15.57 5.02 20.72
C VAL A 872 -16.89 5.27 20.00
N PHE A 873 -17.76 4.26 19.95
CA PHE A 873 -19.11 4.40 19.41
C PHE A 873 -20.05 4.91 20.49
N THR A 874 -20.64 6.08 20.25
CA THR A 874 -21.42 6.81 21.27
C THR A 874 -22.94 6.68 21.15
N GLY A 875 -23.44 5.93 20.17
CA GLY A 875 -24.88 5.69 19.95
C GLY A 875 -25.55 4.90 21.08
N LEU A 876 -26.89 4.81 21.05
CA LEU A 876 -27.69 4.11 22.08
C LEU A 876 -27.48 2.58 21.99
N THR A 877 -27.36 1.90 23.13
CA THR A 877 -27.10 0.44 23.16
C THR A 877 -28.27 -0.39 22.64
N ALA A 878 -29.51 0.11 22.74
CA ALA A 878 -30.70 -0.52 22.15
C ALA A 878 -30.68 -0.54 20.61
N GLU A 879 -29.90 0.34 19.98
CA GLU A 879 -29.78 0.49 18.52
C GLU A 879 -28.70 -0.41 17.90
N GLN A 880 -28.09 -1.34 18.66
CA GLN A 880 -27.12 -2.31 18.14
C GLN A 880 -27.64 -3.17 16.97
N LYS A 881 -28.96 -3.25 16.78
CA LYS A 881 -29.59 -3.93 15.63
C LYS A 881 -29.78 -3.04 14.40
N HIS A 882 -29.49 -1.73 14.47
CA HIS A 882 -29.72 -0.80 13.37
C HIS A 882 -28.74 -1.09 12.20
N PRO A 883 -29.21 -1.19 10.94
CA PRO A 883 -28.35 -1.47 9.78
C PRO A 883 -27.18 -0.49 9.61
N LEU A 884 -27.41 0.81 9.88
CA LEU A 884 -26.35 1.84 9.82
C LEU A 884 -25.22 1.61 10.83
N MET A 885 -25.51 1.11 12.03
CA MET A 885 -24.48 0.81 13.03
C MET A 885 -23.52 -0.26 12.52
N LYS A 886 -24.04 -1.37 11.99
CA LYS A 886 -23.22 -2.44 11.40
C LYS A 886 -22.40 -1.92 10.21
N HIS A 887 -23.00 -1.09 9.37
CA HIS A 887 -22.33 -0.49 8.22
C HIS A 887 -21.17 0.42 8.62
N VAL A 888 -21.39 1.39 9.52
CA VAL A 888 -20.35 2.32 9.98
C VAL A 888 -19.24 1.56 10.73
N GLN A 889 -19.58 0.57 11.55
CA GLN A 889 -18.58 -0.30 12.18
C GLN A 889 -17.73 -1.05 11.16
N GLN A 890 -18.33 -1.62 10.12
CA GLN A 890 -17.60 -2.30 9.06
C GLN A 890 -16.69 -1.33 8.30
N LEU A 891 -17.20 -0.15 7.93
CA LEU A 891 -16.45 0.90 7.25
C LEU A 891 -15.24 1.36 8.07
N VAL A 892 -15.43 1.68 9.35
CA VAL A 892 -14.33 2.12 10.24
C VAL A 892 -13.35 0.97 10.49
N ARG A 893 -13.81 -0.27 10.60
CA ARG A 893 -12.93 -1.43 10.82
C ARG A 893 -12.11 -1.75 9.58
N SER A 894 -12.68 -1.52 8.40
CA SER A 894 -11.93 -1.55 7.15
C SER A 894 -10.88 -0.45 7.14
N ALA A 895 -11.21 0.80 7.46
CA ALA A 895 -10.29 1.95 7.45
C ALA A 895 -9.20 1.93 8.53
N ASN A 896 -9.45 1.29 9.68
CA ASN A 896 -8.48 1.15 10.77
C ASN A 896 -8.63 -0.21 11.46
N PRO A 897 -7.96 -1.24 10.94
CA PRO A 897 -8.06 -2.60 11.48
C PRO A 897 -7.33 -2.77 12.82
N THR A 898 -6.48 -1.81 13.22
CA THR A 898 -5.68 -1.87 14.45
C THR A 898 -6.31 -1.15 15.64
N ALA A 899 -7.32 -0.31 15.43
CA ALA A 899 -7.95 0.44 16.51
C ALA A 899 -8.78 -0.45 17.45
N ALA A 900 -8.75 -0.13 18.73
CA ALA A 900 -9.65 -0.70 19.72
C ALA A 900 -11.05 -0.10 19.59
N PHE A 901 -12.08 -0.94 19.48
CA PHE A 901 -13.47 -0.51 19.35
C PHE A 901 -14.17 -0.59 20.70
N ILE A 902 -14.63 0.56 21.20
CA ILE A 902 -15.29 0.68 22.50
C ILE A 902 -16.72 1.14 22.27
N LEU A 903 -17.67 0.56 23.00
CA LEU A 903 -19.06 1.00 23.01
C LEU A 903 -19.29 1.85 24.27
N ALA A 904 -19.65 3.12 24.13
CA ALA A 904 -19.86 4.03 25.25
C ALA A 904 -21.12 4.86 25.03
N GLU A 905 -22.25 4.40 25.56
CA GLU A 905 -23.55 5.03 25.34
C GLU A 905 -23.56 6.50 25.76
N ARG A 906 -23.82 7.40 24.80
CA ARG A 906 -23.79 8.87 24.98
C ARG A 906 -22.47 9.40 25.58
N GLY A 907 -21.38 8.66 25.41
CA GLY A 907 -20.05 8.96 25.94
C GLY A 907 -19.78 8.42 27.36
N ALA A 908 -20.68 7.62 27.95
CA ALA A 908 -20.44 6.99 29.25
C ALA A 908 -19.67 5.66 29.09
N VAL A 909 -18.46 5.59 29.64
CA VAL A 909 -17.59 4.39 29.58
C VAL A 909 -17.73 3.61 30.87
N THR A 910 -18.20 2.36 30.80
CA THR A 910 -18.51 1.57 32.01
C THR A 910 -17.38 0.67 32.47
N ARG A 911 -16.45 0.28 31.59
CA ARG A 911 -15.33 -0.63 31.90
C ARG A 911 -14.04 0.14 32.16
N ASN A 912 -13.32 -0.20 33.24
CA ASN A 912 -12.03 0.42 33.55
C ASN A 912 -10.95 0.15 32.50
N GLU A 913 -10.94 -1.04 31.88
CA GLU A 913 -10.01 -1.39 30.79
C GLU A 913 -10.15 -0.43 29.60
N ASP A 914 -11.39 -0.09 29.24
CA ASP A 914 -11.71 0.83 28.15
C ASP A 914 -11.20 2.26 28.45
N VAL A 915 -11.31 2.70 29.72
CA VAL A 915 -10.73 3.97 30.18
C VAL A 915 -9.21 3.98 30.08
N HIS A 916 -8.54 2.86 30.40
CA HIS A 916 -7.08 2.74 30.27
C HIS A 916 -6.62 2.78 28.81
N LEU A 917 -7.39 2.22 27.87
CA LEU A 917 -7.10 2.31 26.44
C LEU A 917 -7.22 3.76 25.93
N ILE A 918 -8.30 4.46 26.30
CA ILE A 918 -8.52 5.86 25.90
C ILE A 918 -7.43 6.79 26.47
N LEU A 919 -6.98 6.54 27.71
CA LEU A 919 -6.02 7.37 28.43
C LEU A 919 -4.59 6.81 28.41
N SER A 920 -4.27 5.91 27.47
CA SER A 920 -2.94 5.34 27.33
C SER A 920 -1.85 6.40 27.16
N GLU A 921 -0.65 6.14 27.70
CA GLU A 921 0.51 7.04 27.63
C GLU A 921 1.43 6.75 26.44
N SER A 922 1.28 5.58 25.82
CA SER A 922 2.22 5.09 24.80
C SER A 922 1.53 4.56 23.54
N SER A 923 0.21 4.41 23.51
CA SER A 923 -0.48 3.79 22.37
C SER A 923 -0.26 4.53 21.05
N PHE A 924 -0.08 5.85 21.08
CA PHE A 924 0.29 6.61 19.89
C PHE A 924 1.69 6.23 19.36
N ASN A 925 2.63 5.83 20.22
CA ASN A 925 4.01 5.49 19.86
C ASN A 925 4.25 3.98 19.71
N GLU A 926 3.19 3.17 19.72
CA GLU A 926 3.32 1.73 19.47
C GLU A 926 3.96 1.45 18.10
N PRO A 927 4.81 0.42 17.98
CA PRO A 927 5.53 0.12 16.74
C PRO A 927 4.65 -0.01 15.50
N GLN A 928 3.46 -0.61 15.65
CA GLN A 928 2.52 -0.80 14.55
C GLN A 928 1.89 0.52 14.08
N MET A 929 1.55 1.40 15.03
CA MET A 929 1.01 2.74 14.76
C MET A 929 2.06 3.62 14.07
N LEU A 930 3.29 3.61 14.57
CA LEU A 930 4.39 4.37 14.00
C LEU A 930 4.72 3.93 12.56
N ARG A 931 4.76 2.62 12.31
CA ARG A 931 4.93 2.05 10.97
C ARG A 931 3.82 2.51 10.02
N ALA A 932 2.56 2.43 10.47
CA ALA A 932 1.43 2.88 9.67
C ALA A 932 1.53 4.37 9.31
N ARG A 933 1.94 5.23 10.25
CA ARG A 933 2.08 6.68 9.97
C ARG A 933 3.16 7.02 8.94
N TYR A 934 4.34 6.41 9.06
CA TYR A 934 5.43 6.64 8.09
C TYR A 934 5.04 6.30 6.66
N VAL A 935 4.09 5.38 6.55
CA VAL A 935 3.68 4.85 5.27
C VAL A 935 2.43 5.55 4.73
N LEU A 936 1.42 5.82 5.56
CA LEU A 936 0.18 6.45 5.10
C LEU A 936 0.30 7.98 4.97
N TYR A 937 1.20 8.60 5.71
CA TYR A 937 1.31 10.06 5.81
C TYR A 937 2.75 10.54 5.59
N PRO A 938 3.34 10.33 4.40
CA PRO A 938 4.72 10.75 4.14
C PRO A 938 4.93 12.23 4.49
N GLY A 939 5.97 12.53 5.26
CA GLY A 939 6.27 13.90 5.72
C GLY A 939 5.56 14.33 7.01
N TRP A 940 4.72 13.48 7.63
CA TRP A 940 4.05 13.77 8.91
C TRP A 940 5.05 14.17 10.02
N CYS A 941 6.21 13.51 10.06
CA CYS A 941 7.27 13.76 11.04
C CYS A 941 8.02 15.09 10.85
N LYS A 942 7.62 15.91 9.89
CA LYS A 942 8.10 17.29 9.69
C LYS A 942 6.99 18.33 9.70
N GLY A 943 5.75 17.92 9.97
CA GLY A 943 4.60 18.81 9.86
C GLY A 943 4.29 19.25 8.43
N ARG A 944 4.77 18.52 7.41
CA ARG A 944 4.63 18.88 5.99
C ARG A 944 3.48 18.18 5.27
N PHE A 945 2.82 17.25 5.95
CA PHE A 945 1.68 16.55 5.38
C PHE A 945 0.48 17.51 5.32
N PHE A 946 -0.17 17.60 4.17
CA PHE A 946 -1.29 18.50 3.93
C PHE A 946 -2.61 17.72 3.96
N SER A 947 -3.57 18.15 4.78
CA SER A 947 -4.79 17.38 5.01
C SER A 947 -5.83 17.43 3.89
N GLY A 948 -5.67 18.34 2.91
CA GLY A 948 -6.60 18.53 1.80
C GLY A 948 -7.93 19.14 2.25
N SER A 949 -8.53 19.95 1.38
CA SER A 949 -9.89 20.44 1.58
C SER A 949 -10.86 19.33 1.14
N GLY A 950 -11.82 18.94 1.97
CA GLY A 950 -12.86 18.01 1.52
C GLY A 950 -13.72 18.65 0.43
N SER A 951 -14.24 17.89 -0.55
CA SER A 951 -15.07 18.46 -1.63
C SER A 951 -16.41 19.02 -1.14
N LEU A 952 -16.97 18.52 -0.03
CA LEU A 952 -18.13 19.14 0.62
C LEU A 952 -17.67 20.13 1.68
N VAL A 953 -17.80 21.42 1.38
CA VAL A 953 -17.46 22.51 2.31
C VAL A 953 -18.65 22.80 3.21
N LEU A 954 -18.53 22.44 4.48
CA LEU A 954 -19.50 22.81 5.51
C LEU A 954 -19.12 24.18 6.08
N THR A 955 -20.05 25.12 5.93
CA THR A 955 -19.92 26.48 6.45
C THR A 955 -20.60 26.56 7.81
N GLN A 956 -19.89 27.09 8.80
CA GLN A 956 -20.46 27.42 10.10
C GLN A 956 -20.92 28.88 10.06
N GLN A 957 -22.13 29.15 10.52
CA GLN A 957 -22.69 30.50 10.57
C GLN A 957 -23.21 30.78 11.99
N ARG A 958 -22.71 31.85 12.62
CA ARG A 958 -23.15 32.31 13.94
C ARG A 958 -24.12 33.46 13.77
N VAL A 959 -25.26 33.39 14.45
CA VAL A 959 -26.23 34.47 14.55
C VAL A 959 -26.42 34.81 16.02
N ALA A 960 -26.05 36.04 16.40
CA ALA A 960 -26.27 36.58 17.74
C ALA A 960 -27.61 37.34 17.81
N PHE A 961 -28.28 37.28 18.95
CA PHE A 961 -29.56 37.95 19.21
C PHE A 961 -29.74 38.22 20.72
N ASN A 962 -30.57 39.20 21.08
CA ASN A 962 -30.68 39.65 22.47
C ASN A 962 -31.98 39.19 23.16
N ARG A 963 -33.01 38.86 22.38
CA ARG A 963 -34.36 38.58 22.86
C ARG A 963 -34.63 37.07 23.03
N PRO A 964 -35.53 36.68 23.95
CA PRO A 964 -35.85 35.27 24.17
C PRO A 964 -36.66 34.65 23.01
N LEU A 965 -36.48 33.34 22.80
CA LEU A 965 -37.24 32.53 21.84
C LEU A 965 -38.41 31.80 22.51
N GLU A 966 -39.39 31.38 21.71
CA GLU A 966 -40.48 30.52 22.17
C GLU A 966 -40.07 29.05 22.09
N ARG A 967 -39.90 28.40 23.26
CA ARG A 967 -39.47 27.00 23.36
C ARG A 967 -40.27 26.03 22.47
N PRO A 968 -41.63 26.02 22.46
CA PRO A 968 -42.38 25.09 21.63
C PRO A 968 -42.21 25.34 20.12
N LEU A 969 -42.06 26.61 19.70
CA LEU A 969 -41.81 26.95 18.30
C LEU A 969 -40.41 26.50 17.88
N PHE A 970 -39.39 26.76 18.70
CA PHE A 970 -38.01 26.33 18.45
C PHE A 970 -37.93 24.81 18.27
N VAL A 971 -38.50 24.02 19.20
CA VAL A 971 -38.51 22.54 19.11
C VAL A 971 -39.20 22.06 17.83
N THR A 972 -40.32 22.67 17.46
CA THR A 972 -41.08 22.31 16.25
C THR A 972 -40.27 22.62 14.99
N ARG A 973 -39.60 23.78 14.94
CA ARG A 973 -38.78 24.19 13.80
C ARG A 973 -37.52 23.36 13.66
N CYS A 974 -36.85 23.00 14.76
CA CYS A 974 -35.74 22.05 14.73
C CYS A 974 -36.19 20.72 14.12
N LYS A 975 -37.29 20.13 14.59
CA LYS A 975 -37.83 18.87 14.02
C LYS A 975 -38.18 18.98 12.53
N GLY A 976 -38.64 20.14 12.09
CA GLY A 976 -38.94 20.42 10.67
C GLY A 976 -37.71 20.49 9.76
N LEU A 977 -36.50 20.73 10.30
CA LEU A 977 -35.28 20.78 9.50
C LEU A 977 -35.00 19.45 8.79
N LYS A 978 -35.30 18.33 9.45
CA LYS A 978 -35.08 16.98 8.89
C LYS A 978 -35.88 16.74 7.61
N SER A 979 -37.14 17.19 7.56
CA SER A 979 -37.98 17.10 6.37
C SER A 979 -37.62 18.11 5.27
N SER A 980 -36.81 19.14 5.59
CA SER A 980 -36.40 20.17 4.63
C SER A 980 -35.04 19.90 3.97
N LEU A 981 -34.38 18.80 4.33
CA LEU A 981 -33.11 18.40 3.71
C LEU A 981 -33.34 18.15 2.22
N ARG A 982 -32.64 18.91 1.39
CA ARG A 982 -32.64 18.76 -0.06
C ARG A 982 -31.61 17.71 -0.46
N LEU A 983 -31.93 16.98 -1.53
CA LEU A 983 -30.99 16.13 -2.24
C LEU A 983 -29.86 16.97 -2.86
N THR A 984 -28.80 16.31 -3.32
CA THR A 984 -27.62 16.90 -3.97
C THR A 984 -28.00 18.07 -4.89
N PRO A 985 -27.38 19.27 -4.77
CA PRO A 985 -26.08 19.60 -4.17
C PRO A 985 -26.14 20.01 -2.69
N PHE A 986 -27.18 19.63 -1.94
CA PHE A 986 -27.33 19.88 -0.50
C PHE A 986 -27.37 21.36 -0.07
N ARG A 987 -27.39 22.31 -1.02
CA ARG A 987 -27.37 23.75 -0.74
C ARG A 987 -28.59 24.17 0.08
N GLY A 988 -28.31 24.86 1.20
CA GLY A 988 -29.31 25.31 2.17
C GLY A 988 -29.61 24.31 3.28
N ASN A 989 -29.01 23.11 3.27
CA ASN A 989 -29.22 22.12 4.33
C ASN A 989 -28.50 22.52 5.62
N VAL A 990 -29.22 22.44 6.74
CA VAL A 990 -28.69 22.66 8.10
C VAL A 990 -28.60 21.31 8.82
N TYR A 991 -27.38 20.91 9.20
CA TYR A 991 -27.12 19.60 9.81
C TYR A 991 -26.99 19.66 11.33
N ASN A 992 -26.36 20.71 11.85
CA ASN A 992 -26.17 20.89 13.29
C ASN A 992 -26.52 22.32 13.69
N VAL A 993 -27.17 22.48 14.83
CA VAL A 993 -27.50 23.77 15.44
C VAL A 993 -27.15 23.71 16.92
N TRP A 994 -26.31 24.59 17.43
CA TRP A 994 -26.03 24.66 18.86
C TRP A 994 -25.73 26.09 19.30
N GLY A 995 -25.85 26.36 20.59
CA GLY A 995 -25.54 27.67 21.14
C GLY A 995 -26.23 27.94 22.46
N LYS A 996 -26.29 29.23 22.82
CA LYS A 996 -26.86 29.71 24.07
C LYS A 996 -28.11 30.52 23.78
N VAL A 997 -29.23 30.11 24.35
CA VAL A 997 -30.55 30.68 24.07
C VAL A 997 -31.28 30.96 25.38
N ARG A 998 -31.99 32.08 25.44
CA ARG A 998 -32.98 32.35 26.49
C ARG A 998 -34.36 32.03 25.95
N PHE A 999 -35.20 31.35 26.74
CA PHE A 999 -36.57 31.06 26.35
C PHE A 999 -37.55 31.93 27.14
N SER A 1000 -38.71 32.25 26.56
CA SER A 1000 -39.75 33.07 27.21
C SER A 1000 -40.28 32.43 28.52
N ASP A 1001 -40.11 31.12 28.69
CA ASP A 1001 -40.55 30.35 29.86
C ASP A 1001 -39.47 30.19 30.96
N SER A 1002 -38.28 30.77 30.77
CA SER A 1002 -37.16 30.66 31.72
C SER A 1002 -36.19 31.83 31.62
N GLU A 1003 -35.88 32.47 32.76
CA GLU A 1003 -34.86 33.53 32.83
C GLU A 1003 -33.41 33.01 32.70
N GLN A 1004 -33.20 31.71 32.98
CA GLN A 1004 -31.88 31.09 32.86
C GLN A 1004 -31.47 30.91 31.39
N LEU A 1005 -30.18 31.16 31.11
CA LEU A 1005 -29.57 30.85 29.83
C LEU A 1005 -29.51 29.33 29.65
N MET A 1006 -30.00 28.84 28.52
CA MET A 1006 -30.03 27.42 28.19
C MET A 1006 -29.01 27.12 27.10
N GLU A 1007 -28.25 26.06 27.27
CA GLU A 1007 -27.43 25.48 26.22
C GLU A 1007 -28.29 24.54 25.38
N VAL A 1008 -28.35 24.80 24.07
CA VAL A 1008 -29.12 24.00 23.13
C VAL A 1008 -28.17 23.34 22.13
N SER A 1009 -28.45 22.08 21.79
CA SER A 1009 -27.80 21.38 20.68
C SER A 1009 -28.80 20.50 19.94
N TYR A 1010 -28.85 20.61 18.63
CA TYR A 1010 -29.70 19.84 17.75
C TYR A 1010 -28.89 19.28 16.58
N ASN A 1011 -29.03 17.98 16.32
CA ASN A 1011 -28.49 17.33 15.13
C ASN A 1011 -29.66 16.86 14.26
N THR A 1012 -29.72 17.38 13.03
CA THR A 1012 -30.85 17.19 12.11
C THR A 1012 -30.98 15.73 11.64
N VAL A 1013 -29.85 15.05 11.41
CA VAL A 1013 -29.83 13.67 10.86
C VAL A 1013 -30.32 12.66 11.91
N SER A 1014 -29.68 12.65 13.08
CA SER A 1014 -30.06 11.81 14.22
C SER A 1014 -31.41 12.22 14.84
N GLY A 1015 -31.82 13.49 14.67
CA GLY A 1015 -32.99 14.06 15.33
C GLY A 1015 -32.81 14.30 16.83
N SER A 1016 -31.58 14.21 17.34
CA SER A 1016 -31.26 14.38 18.76
C SER A 1016 -31.27 15.86 19.16
N LEU A 1017 -32.15 16.22 20.10
CA LEU A 1017 -32.26 17.56 20.68
C LEU A 1017 -31.89 17.51 22.17
N SER A 1018 -30.96 18.36 22.59
CA SER A 1018 -30.55 18.55 23.98
C SER A 1018 -30.77 20.01 24.37
N ILE A 1019 -31.46 20.24 25.49
CA ILE A 1019 -31.67 21.57 26.09
C ILE A 1019 -31.32 21.43 27.57
N VAL A 1020 -30.24 22.08 28.01
CA VAL A 1020 -29.71 21.96 29.37
C VAL A 1020 -29.50 23.34 29.98
N PRO A 1021 -29.92 23.59 31.24
CA PRO A 1021 -29.66 24.85 31.92
C PRO A 1021 -28.16 25.02 32.21
N LEU A 1022 -27.61 26.21 31.94
CA LEU A 1022 -26.23 26.54 32.30
C LEU A 1022 -26.10 26.78 33.82
N THR A 1023 -25.08 26.20 34.44
CA THR A 1023 -24.68 26.53 35.82
C THR A 1023 -24.09 27.95 35.86
N PRO A 1024 -24.60 28.86 36.71
CA PRO A 1024 -24.22 30.28 36.69
C PRO A 1024 -22.78 30.50 37.19
N GLY A 1025 -21.96 31.15 36.36
CA GLY A 1025 -20.65 31.69 36.74
C GLY A 1025 -20.74 33.14 37.25
N PRO A 1026 -19.67 33.68 37.88
CA PRO A 1026 -19.71 34.98 38.56
C PRO A 1026 -19.86 36.22 37.65
N LYS A 1027 -19.99 36.06 36.33
CA LYS A 1027 -20.02 37.16 35.33
C LYS A 1027 -21.08 36.98 34.21
N ASP A 1028 -22.12 36.17 34.41
CA ASP A 1028 -23.02 35.74 33.31
C ASP A 1028 -24.25 36.63 33.06
N THR A 1029 -24.42 37.76 33.75
CA THR A 1029 -25.63 38.60 33.60
C THR A 1029 -25.72 39.36 32.28
N GLU A 1030 -24.63 39.49 31.50
CA GLU A 1030 -24.59 40.24 30.23
C GLU A 1030 -24.17 39.42 29.01
N THR A 1031 -24.12 38.08 29.07
CA THR A 1031 -23.74 37.28 27.89
C THR A 1031 -24.85 37.29 26.82
N PRO A 1032 -24.55 37.68 25.55
CA PRO A 1032 -25.53 37.69 24.45
C PRO A 1032 -25.95 36.27 24.05
N CYS A 1033 -27.20 36.10 23.61
CA CYS A 1033 -27.65 34.82 23.05
C CYS A 1033 -27.06 34.65 21.65
N PHE A 1034 -26.70 33.42 21.29
CA PHE A 1034 -26.24 33.11 19.95
C PHE A 1034 -26.55 31.68 19.57
N LEU A 1035 -26.73 31.46 18.28
CA LEU A 1035 -26.84 30.14 17.67
C LEU A 1035 -25.82 30.01 16.56
N VAL A 1036 -25.11 28.89 16.56
CA VAL A 1036 -24.21 28.45 15.50
C VAL A 1036 -24.90 27.34 14.74
N SER A 1037 -24.92 27.46 13.41
CA SER A 1037 -25.50 26.48 12.50
C SER A 1037 -24.47 26.02 11.49
N ASP A 1038 -24.36 24.70 11.31
CA ASP A 1038 -23.50 24.07 10.32
C ASP A 1038 -24.31 23.53 9.16
N GLY A 1039 -23.87 23.82 7.94
CA GLY A 1039 -24.57 23.41 6.74
C GLY A 1039 -23.84 23.74 5.46
N VAL A 1040 -24.47 23.46 4.33
CA VAL A 1040 -23.88 23.66 2.99
C VAL A 1040 -24.46 24.93 2.38
N GLY A 1041 -23.61 25.92 2.09
CA GLY A 1041 -24.03 27.16 1.45
C GLY A 1041 -25.05 27.97 2.26
N LEU A 1042 -24.89 28.00 3.60
CA LEU A 1042 -25.77 28.74 4.48
C LEU A 1042 -25.55 30.25 4.34
N THR A 1043 -26.63 31.02 4.36
CA THR A 1043 -26.59 32.49 4.38
C THR A 1043 -27.06 33.01 5.74
N ALA A 1044 -26.43 34.08 6.22
CA ALA A 1044 -26.80 34.69 7.50
C ALA A 1044 -28.26 35.16 7.51
N ASP A 1045 -28.75 35.73 6.40
CA ASP A 1045 -30.13 36.22 6.28
C ASP A 1045 -31.16 35.10 6.33
N GLY A 1046 -30.90 33.97 5.65
CA GLY A 1046 -31.78 32.81 5.70
C GLY A 1046 -31.90 32.22 7.11
N LEU A 1047 -30.81 32.21 7.88
CA LEU A 1047 -30.82 31.78 9.28
C LEU A 1047 -31.54 32.79 10.19
N LYS A 1048 -31.40 34.09 9.95
CA LYS A 1048 -32.16 35.13 10.66
C LYS A 1048 -33.66 34.96 10.43
N ASP A 1049 -34.08 34.72 9.19
CA ASP A 1049 -35.49 34.46 8.86
C ASP A 1049 -36.01 33.20 9.53
N TRP A 1050 -35.22 32.13 9.56
CA TRP A 1050 -35.56 30.91 10.30
C TRP A 1050 -35.71 31.17 11.81
N LEU A 1051 -34.82 31.96 12.42
CA LEU A 1051 -34.89 32.33 13.84
C LEU A 1051 -36.12 33.19 14.16
N ARG A 1052 -36.52 34.10 13.26
CA ARG A 1052 -37.77 34.89 13.42
C ARG A 1052 -39.00 34.00 13.54
N LEU A 1053 -39.01 32.84 12.88
CA LEU A 1053 -40.09 31.86 13.00
C LEU A 1053 -40.13 31.13 14.36
N CYS A 1054 -39.05 31.21 15.13
CA CYS A 1054 -38.94 30.66 16.48
C CYS A 1054 -39.30 31.69 17.57
N ALA A 1055 -39.56 32.94 17.19
CA ALA A 1055 -39.98 34.02 18.06
C ALA A 1055 -41.49 34.32 17.89
N LYS A 1056 -42.02 35.16 18.78
CA LYS A 1056 -43.42 35.62 18.70
C LYS A 1056 -43.61 36.39 17.39
N GLN A 1057 -44.45 35.88 16.50
CA GLN A 1057 -44.68 36.49 15.19
C GLN A 1057 -45.29 37.89 15.32
N ARG A 1058 -44.78 38.81 14.50
CA ARG A 1058 -45.31 40.17 14.37
C ARG A 1058 -46.78 40.08 13.96
N GLN A 1059 -47.67 40.71 14.73
CA GLN A 1059 -49.06 40.86 14.32
C GLN A 1059 -49.10 41.75 13.06
N THR A 1060 -49.65 41.23 11.97
CA THR A 1060 -49.73 41.94 10.69
C THR A 1060 -50.89 42.92 10.68
N ASN A 1061 -50.74 44.02 9.94
CA ASN A 1061 -51.82 44.98 9.74
C ASN A 1061 -53.02 44.27 9.08
N LYS A 1062 -54.21 44.46 9.64
CA LYS A 1062 -55.43 43.98 9.01
C LYS A 1062 -55.67 44.78 7.72
N PRO A 1063 -55.92 44.14 6.56
CA PRO A 1063 -56.24 44.85 5.33
C PRO A 1063 -57.62 45.51 5.45
N LYS A 1064 -57.80 46.68 4.82
CA LYS A 1064 -59.10 47.34 4.75
C LYS A 1064 -60.07 46.47 3.94
N LYS A 1065 -61.28 46.27 4.46
CA LYS A 1065 -62.37 45.61 3.75
C LYS A 1065 -62.85 46.49 2.59
N THR A 1066 -63.10 45.88 1.44
CA THR A 1066 -63.72 46.46 0.25
C THR A 1066 -64.91 45.61 -0.19
N LYS A 1067 -65.74 46.11 -1.12
CA LYS A 1067 -66.92 45.38 -1.62
C LYS A 1067 -66.56 44.00 -2.22
N SER A 1068 -65.35 43.85 -2.76
CA SER A 1068 -64.84 42.59 -3.34
C SER A 1068 -64.27 41.60 -2.32
N THR A 1069 -63.97 42.03 -1.09
CA THR A 1069 -63.41 41.16 -0.03
C THR A 1069 -64.45 40.64 0.96
N LEU A 1070 -65.72 41.06 0.82
CA LEU A 1070 -66.81 40.59 1.66
C LEU A 1070 -67.26 39.19 1.22
N SER A 1071 -67.30 38.27 2.17
CA SER A 1071 -67.80 36.91 1.92
C SER A 1071 -69.31 36.91 1.67
N PRO A 1072 -69.86 35.93 0.92
CA PRO A 1072 -71.30 35.79 0.72
C PRO A 1072 -72.08 35.61 2.04
N GLN A 1073 -71.43 35.07 3.08
CA GLN A 1073 -72.00 34.92 4.42
C GLN A 1073 -72.08 36.25 5.17
N GLU A 1074 -71.05 37.09 5.07
CA GLU A 1074 -71.08 38.45 5.63
C GLU A 1074 -72.16 39.30 4.96
N ILE A 1075 -72.28 39.24 3.63
CA ILE A 1075 -73.35 39.93 2.88
C ILE A 1075 -74.73 39.47 3.34
N LYS A 1076 -74.94 38.16 3.56
CA LYS A 1076 -76.20 37.66 4.13
C LYS A 1076 -76.42 38.13 5.56
N SER A 1077 -75.39 38.23 6.39
CA SER A 1077 -75.51 38.71 7.77
C SER A 1077 -75.87 40.21 7.83
N ILE A 1078 -75.28 41.02 6.94
CA ILE A 1078 -75.58 42.45 6.80
C ILE A 1078 -77.06 42.60 6.40
N HIS A 1079 -77.50 41.79 5.41
CA HIS A 1079 -78.90 41.76 5.01
C HIS A 1079 -79.82 41.32 6.15
N MET A 1080 -79.56 40.20 6.83
CA MET A 1080 -80.40 39.72 7.94
C MET A 1080 -80.51 40.71 9.09
N THR A 1081 -79.50 41.54 9.33
CA THR A 1081 -79.55 42.53 10.42
C THR A 1081 -80.42 43.74 10.05
N ARG A 1082 -80.53 44.08 8.76
CA ARG A 1082 -81.17 45.30 8.26
C ARG A 1082 -82.34 45.07 7.29
N HIS A 1083 -82.78 43.83 7.08
CA HIS A 1083 -83.85 43.47 6.12
C HIS A 1083 -85.25 43.99 6.51
N LEU A 1084 -85.42 44.43 7.76
CA LEU A 1084 -86.64 45.03 8.31
C LEU A 1084 -86.60 46.56 8.34
N ASP A 1085 -85.51 47.18 7.86
CA ASP A 1085 -85.39 48.63 7.77
C ASP A 1085 -86.43 49.20 6.78
N PRO A 1086 -86.89 50.46 6.96
CA PRO A 1086 -87.94 51.03 6.14
C PRO A 1086 -87.55 51.07 4.66
N LEU A 1087 -88.46 50.59 3.80
CA LEU A 1087 -88.28 50.53 2.36
C LEU A 1087 -88.33 51.92 1.72
N PRO A 1088 -87.59 52.14 0.61
CA PRO A 1088 -87.74 53.35 -0.19
C PRO A 1088 -89.18 53.51 -0.71
N PRO A 1089 -89.64 54.75 -0.93
CA PRO A 1089 -90.95 55.01 -1.53
C PRO A 1089 -91.10 54.25 -2.87
N GLY A 1090 -92.16 53.44 -2.99
CA GLY A 1090 -92.43 52.64 -4.20
C GLY A 1090 -91.91 51.20 -4.18
N PHE A 1091 -91.38 50.71 -3.05
CA PHE A 1091 -91.06 49.30 -2.85
C PHE A 1091 -91.94 48.68 -1.76
N PHE A 1092 -92.35 47.43 -1.95
CA PHE A 1092 -93.00 46.63 -0.91
C PHE A 1092 -92.40 45.22 -0.85
N TYR A 1093 -92.41 44.61 0.33
CA TYR A 1093 -91.93 43.25 0.53
C TYR A 1093 -93.10 42.28 0.55
N ASN A 1094 -93.08 41.28 -0.32
CA ASN A 1094 -94.21 40.34 -0.49
C ASN A 1094 -94.12 39.08 0.40
N GLY A 1095 -93.19 39.07 1.36
CA GLY A 1095 -92.92 37.91 2.23
C GLY A 1095 -91.80 36.99 1.76
N TYR A 1096 -91.34 37.14 0.50
CA TYR A 1096 -90.23 36.35 -0.06
C TYR A 1096 -89.20 37.20 -0.82
N GLN A 1097 -89.62 38.27 -1.52
CA GLN A 1097 -88.79 39.16 -2.33
C GLN A 1097 -89.26 40.62 -2.22
N TYR A 1098 -88.37 41.56 -2.52
CA TYR A 1098 -88.69 42.98 -2.63
C TYR A 1098 -89.16 43.29 -4.03
N VAL A 1099 -90.29 43.98 -4.17
CA VAL A 1099 -90.93 44.29 -5.46
C VAL A 1099 -91.14 45.79 -5.58
N ASP A 1100 -90.78 46.35 -6.74
CA ASP A 1100 -91.01 47.75 -7.06
C ASP A 1100 -92.42 48.00 -7.65
N ILE A 1101 -92.79 49.27 -7.85
CA ILE A 1101 -94.06 49.68 -8.47
C ILE A 1101 -94.21 49.24 -9.95
N PHE A 1102 -93.14 48.81 -10.61
CA PHE A 1102 -93.13 48.34 -12.00
C PHE A 1102 -93.13 46.81 -12.12
N GLY A 1103 -93.06 46.09 -10.99
CA GLY A 1103 -93.11 44.62 -10.90
C GLY A 1103 -91.74 43.92 -10.94
N GLU A 1104 -90.63 44.66 -10.90
CA GLU A 1104 -89.27 44.10 -10.83
C GLU A 1104 -89.00 43.52 -9.43
N LYS A 1105 -88.35 42.35 -9.38
CA LYS A 1105 -88.14 41.57 -8.16
C LYS A 1105 -86.66 41.56 -7.77
N MET A 1106 -86.36 41.88 -6.51
CA MET A 1106 -85.03 41.82 -5.92
C MET A 1106 -84.95 40.84 -4.74
N ASN A 1107 -83.82 40.12 -4.66
CA ASN A 1107 -83.55 39.15 -3.59
C ASN A 1107 -82.96 39.78 -2.32
N PHE A 1108 -82.45 41.01 -2.41
CA PHE A 1108 -81.89 41.75 -1.29
C PHE A 1108 -82.61 43.09 -1.13
N HIS A 1109 -82.57 43.65 0.07
CA HIS A 1109 -83.14 44.96 0.38
C HIS A 1109 -82.67 46.04 -0.63
N PRO A 1110 -83.53 46.96 -1.08
CA PRO A 1110 -83.15 47.98 -2.06
C PRO A 1110 -81.95 48.86 -1.66
N TYR A 1111 -81.77 49.10 -0.35
CA TYR A 1111 -80.61 49.81 0.21
C TYR A 1111 -79.40 48.91 0.55
N MET A 1112 -79.34 47.69 0.03
CA MET A 1112 -78.26 46.75 0.34
C MET A 1112 -76.87 47.32 0.03
N GLU A 1113 -76.73 48.10 -1.05
CA GLU A 1113 -75.44 48.74 -1.38
C GLU A 1113 -75.03 49.78 -0.32
N ALA A 1114 -75.98 50.54 0.21
CA ALA A 1114 -75.72 51.50 1.27
C ALA A 1114 -75.36 50.80 2.59
N PHE A 1115 -76.05 49.71 2.94
CA PHE A 1115 -75.74 48.90 4.13
C PHE A 1115 -74.35 48.25 4.05
N ILE A 1116 -73.98 47.75 2.86
CA ILE A 1116 -72.63 47.24 2.61
C ILE A 1116 -71.60 48.35 2.79
N GLN A 1117 -71.88 49.56 2.31
CA GLN A 1117 -70.95 50.68 2.39
C GLN A 1117 -70.79 51.18 3.84
N GLU A 1118 -71.87 51.29 4.61
CA GLU A 1118 -71.84 51.63 6.03
C GLU A 1118 -71.05 50.60 6.84
N TYR A 1119 -71.32 49.31 6.63
CA TYR A 1119 -70.57 48.21 7.26
C TYR A 1119 -69.08 48.25 6.93
N ILE A 1120 -68.73 48.50 5.65
CA ILE A 1120 -67.33 48.66 5.24
C ILE A 1120 -66.68 49.84 5.96
N THR A 1121 -67.40 50.93 6.13
CA THR A 1121 -66.87 52.15 6.77
C THR A 1121 -66.61 51.91 8.26
N GLU A 1122 -67.52 51.26 8.96
CA GLU A 1122 -67.40 50.92 10.37
C GLU A 1122 -66.31 49.85 10.62
N ALA A 1123 -66.32 48.77 9.83
CA ALA A 1123 -65.30 47.72 9.90
C ALA A 1123 -63.90 48.25 9.58
N ASN A 1124 -63.76 49.18 8.62
CA ASN A 1124 -62.49 49.81 8.32
C ASN A 1124 -62.01 50.76 9.42
N LYS A 1125 -62.93 51.42 10.14
CA LYS A 1125 -62.59 52.23 11.30
C LYS A 1125 -62.03 51.39 12.44
N GLU A 1126 -62.59 50.20 12.68
CA GLU A 1126 -62.04 49.23 13.64
C GLU A 1126 -60.68 48.69 13.20
N VAL A 1127 -60.52 48.37 11.90
CA VAL A 1127 -59.23 47.95 11.32
C VAL A 1127 -58.17 49.05 11.47
N GLU A 1128 -58.52 50.32 11.25
CA GLU A 1128 -57.61 51.45 11.44
C GLU A 1128 -57.23 51.66 12.90
N GLN A 1129 -58.18 51.52 13.84
CA GLN A 1129 -57.87 51.58 15.27
C GLN A 1129 -56.94 50.45 15.70
N PHE A 1130 -57.18 49.23 15.22
CA PHE A 1130 -56.33 48.07 15.48
C PHE A 1130 -54.91 48.26 14.91
N ASN A 1131 -54.80 48.71 13.65
CA ASN A 1131 -53.50 48.95 13.01
C ASN A 1131 -52.74 50.11 13.68
N ARG A 1132 -53.43 51.18 14.10
CA ARG A 1132 -52.81 52.29 14.85
C ARG A 1132 -52.34 51.86 16.24
N GLN A 1133 -53.09 51.01 16.93
CA GLN A 1133 -52.65 50.42 18.20
C GLN A 1133 -51.42 49.52 18.03
N LEU A 1134 -51.34 48.77 16.93
CA LEU A 1134 -50.16 47.98 16.57
C LEU A 1134 -48.93 48.83 16.27
N GLU A 1135 -49.09 49.96 15.55
CA GLU A 1135 -48.01 50.90 15.27
C GLU A 1135 -47.45 51.56 16.55
N LEU A 1136 -48.33 51.90 17.51
CA LEU A 1136 -47.93 52.48 18.80
C LEU A 1136 -47.23 51.47 19.74
N GLN A 1137 -47.53 50.18 19.62
CA GLN A 1137 -46.91 49.13 20.44
C GLN A 1137 -45.49 48.77 19.99
N GLY A 1138 -45.04 49.21 18.80
CA GLY A 1138 -43.68 49.09 18.28
C GLY A 1138 -42.92 47.84 18.75
N GLN A 1139 -43.21 46.68 18.18
CA GLN A 1139 -42.48 45.44 18.53
C GLN A 1139 -41.08 45.46 17.88
N PRO A 1140 -39.99 45.53 18.67
CA PRO A 1140 -38.64 45.50 18.12
C PRO A 1140 -38.27 44.08 17.65
N ASP A 1141 -37.51 43.99 16.55
CA ASP A 1141 -37.06 42.73 15.93
C ASP A 1141 -36.18 41.94 16.91
N LEU A 1142 -36.07 40.63 16.67
CA LEU A 1142 -35.24 39.71 17.45
C LEU A 1142 -33.76 40.17 17.53
N PHE A 1143 -33.31 40.89 16.49
CA PHE A 1143 -31.94 41.36 16.31
C PHE A 1143 -31.75 42.85 16.64
N ASP A 1144 -32.82 43.56 17.03
CA ASP A 1144 -32.69 44.94 17.49
C ASP A 1144 -32.01 44.95 18.88
N PRO A 1145 -31.12 45.92 19.16
CA PRO A 1145 -30.29 45.96 20.36
C PRO A 1145 -31.07 45.93 21.67
#